data_AF-A0A8T0N3E4-F1
#
_entry.id   AF-A0A8T0N3E4-F1
#
_cell.length_a   1.000
_cell.length_b   1.000
_cell.length_c   1.000
_cell.angle_alpha   90.00
_cell.angle_beta   90.00
_cell.angle_gamma   90.00
#
_symmetry.space_group_name_H-M   'P 1'
#
loop_
_entity.id
_entity.type
_entity.pdbx_description
1 polymer ?
#
loop_
_entity_poly.entity_id
_entity_poly.type
_entity_poly.pdbx_seq_one_letter_code
_entity_poly.pdbx_strand_id
1 'polypeptide(L)'
;MDIDAKGLGDLMDLIFLQLSSMARDMCTKVRIEAFSALGKMQRVSEGVLLQSLSKKVIKTDPMSGCIINGQKLPPKIKIPCAAGIFAHGIEDEFYQVRTAACTSLGALAKFSGQYAEKALDLLMDMMNDDTEAVRLQTLKALFHMATYGYLRMEEKHMHMFLGLLVDANHLIRNAAHKILGLVNLPKLQMFKSALDGLITSLEKNPEEQDIYGILFSIGKNHGSFSANIAKHLAKEITMASDGELILDKPRIKALLIVSISASFSDDKHKKLDIPSIIFAHAISLLEKFSSALGEEVNQDSILSYLCHKGGMPFWGNRSISTEFGESESCKVETVEVGGKIENTAKAAKGLDRVLVMQSMESILQTVEGAWTTKMTSDIFGAQTILRTCKEELKVFAENSAGSIGAFSNFLCEYLHAIHLIVEIWQLIKLDNSYTFGLTSHDILLEKLNISIRRMEYCYAGLNRELEVQVLELSLLANLFGLSKIEACSKVVLSKLLWIISRLDGLCADGSCELSDFIREIKKTFDANPIGDTMIGNIHTLFGLFRVKPARDFGMLKEISAVLQVCDNSSENPLSYICGLPVGVSFNISLWNISSHHRLWFRMSIGESMQHAFLEFSSFEGNEEVKNGSMVVPLDATPMAHSFVLRVCLLMECSYGISTNQGGHGGPSDCVVQLSDELDVYFVSTGQR
;
A
#
# COMPACT_ATOMS: atom_id res chain seq x y z
N MET A 1 -11.93 23.58 -34.79
CA MET A 1 -10.82 23.22 -35.68
C MET A 1 -10.31 21.88 -35.20
N ASP A 2 -10.82 20.81 -35.81
CA ASP A 2 -10.33 19.45 -35.55
C ASP A 2 -8.92 19.34 -36.12
N ILE A 3 -7.91 19.32 -35.24
CA ILE A 3 -6.58 18.86 -35.62
C ILE A 3 -6.71 17.34 -35.78
N ASP A 4 -6.71 16.92 -37.03
CA ASP A 4 -6.83 15.54 -37.49
C ASP A 4 -5.89 14.63 -36.68
N ALA A 5 -6.44 13.65 -35.96
CA ALA A 5 -5.69 12.76 -35.05
C ALA A 5 -4.52 12.04 -35.75
N LYS A 6 -4.60 11.94 -37.09
CA LYS A 6 -3.56 11.40 -37.97
C LYS A 6 -2.33 12.31 -38.07
N GLY A 7 -2.51 13.63 -38.14
CA GLY A 7 -1.41 14.59 -38.27
C GLY A 7 -0.54 14.73 -37.01
N LEU A 8 -1.14 14.49 -35.82
CA LEU A 8 -0.39 14.49 -34.56
C LEU A 8 0.49 13.24 -34.41
N GLY A 9 0.02 12.07 -34.87
CA GLY A 9 0.82 10.83 -34.86
C GLY A 9 2.05 10.94 -35.77
N ASP A 10 1.87 11.49 -36.97
CA ASP A 10 2.96 11.69 -37.93
C ASP A 10 4.05 12.64 -37.40
N LEU A 11 3.66 13.65 -36.62
CA LEU A 11 4.59 14.58 -35.97
C LEU A 11 5.41 13.89 -34.87
N MET A 12 4.77 13.04 -34.06
CA MET A 12 5.46 12.30 -32.99
C MET A 12 6.47 11.30 -33.55
N ASP A 13 6.15 10.64 -34.66
CA ASP A 13 7.09 9.78 -35.38
C ASP A 13 8.28 10.57 -35.92
N LEU A 14 8.05 11.76 -36.47
CA LEU A 14 9.14 12.63 -36.94
C LEU A 14 10.07 13.06 -35.79
N ILE A 15 9.51 13.43 -34.64
CA ILE A 15 10.28 13.78 -33.44
C ILE A 15 11.09 12.57 -32.97
N PHE A 16 10.48 11.38 -32.95
CA PHE A 16 11.16 10.15 -32.56
C PHE A 16 12.35 9.83 -33.48
N LEU A 17 12.17 9.98 -34.80
CA LEU A 17 13.23 9.77 -35.78
C LEU A 17 14.36 10.81 -35.62
N GLN A 18 14.02 12.07 -35.35
CA GLN A 18 15.00 13.12 -35.10
C GLN A 18 15.82 12.83 -33.82
N LEU A 19 15.16 12.49 -32.72
CA LEU A 19 15.84 12.09 -31.48
C LEU A 19 16.72 10.84 -31.68
N SER A 20 16.25 9.89 -32.49
CA SER A 20 17.04 8.71 -32.87
C SER A 20 18.33 9.07 -33.62
N SER A 21 18.34 10.17 -34.38
CA SER A 21 19.58 10.65 -35.00
C SER A 21 20.55 11.26 -33.99
N MET A 22 20.04 12.00 -33.01
CA MET A 22 20.82 12.63 -31.93
C MET A 22 21.40 11.59 -30.96
N ALA A 23 20.75 10.44 -30.82
CA ALA A 23 21.27 9.31 -30.05
C ALA A 23 22.55 8.70 -30.64
N ARG A 24 22.98 9.11 -31.85
CA ARG A 24 24.28 8.76 -32.46
C ARG A 24 25.30 9.91 -32.47
N ASP A 25 25.01 10.98 -31.73
CA ASP A 25 25.88 12.16 -31.70
C ASP A 25 27.25 11.82 -31.09
N MET A 26 28.30 12.53 -31.52
CA MET A 26 29.64 12.34 -30.99
C MET A 26 29.74 12.74 -29.52
N CYS A 27 28.90 13.67 -29.06
CA CYS A 27 28.85 14.13 -27.68
C CYS A 27 28.05 13.17 -26.80
N THR A 28 28.71 12.60 -25.80
CA THR A 28 28.09 11.69 -24.82
C THR A 28 26.87 12.31 -24.13
N LYS A 29 26.92 13.61 -23.78
CA LYS A 29 25.78 14.30 -23.15
C LYS A 29 24.57 14.39 -24.07
N VAL A 30 24.79 14.60 -25.37
CA VAL A 30 23.70 14.63 -26.36
C VAL A 30 23.09 13.24 -26.50
N ARG A 31 23.91 12.18 -26.53
CA ARG A 31 23.40 10.79 -26.56
C ARG A 31 22.56 10.45 -25.34
N ILE A 32 23.01 10.80 -24.14
CA ILE A 32 22.26 10.59 -22.88
C ILE A 32 20.90 11.28 -22.94
N GLU A 33 20.87 12.57 -23.30
CA GLU A 33 19.63 13.34 -23.34
C GLU A 33 18.70 12.86 -24.45
N ALA A 34 19.25 12.46 -25.61
CA ALA A 34 18.48 11.90 -26.71
C ALA A 34 17.78 10.60 -26.29
N PHE A 35 18.49 9.67 -25.62
CA PHE A 35 17.85 8.47 -25.07
C PHE A 35 16.82 8.82 -24.00
N SER A 36 17.12 9.72 -23.06
CA SER A 36 16.15 10.17 -22.04
C SER A 36 14.87 10.73 -22.66
N ALA A 37 15.01 11.55 -23.70
CA ALA A 37 13.89 12.11 -24.44
C ALA A 37 13.08 11.04 -25.19
N LEU A 38 13.73 10.06 -25.83
CA LEU A 38 13.05 8.93 -26.47
C LEU A 38 12.15 8.17 -25.48
N GLY A 39 12.62 7.94 -24.25
CA GLY A 39 11.85 7.23 -23.21
C GLY A 39 10.63 7.98 -22.70
N LYS A 40 10.56 9.31 -22.90
CA LYS A 40 9.44 10.17 -22.46
C LYS A 40 8.34 10.31 -23.51
N MET A 41 8.55 9.78 -24.72
CA MET A 41 7.57 9.84 -25.81
C MET A 41 6.30 9.04 -25.49
N GLN A 42 5.12 9.58 -25.84
CA GLN A 42 3.83 8.98 -25.46
C GLN A 42 3.02 8.34 -26.61
N ARG A 43 3.26 8.73 -27.87
CA ARG A 43 2.41 8.36 -29.01
C ARG A 43 3.23 8.14 -30.28
N VAL A 44 4.09 7.13 -30.26
CA VAL A 44 4.94 6.73 -31.40
C VAL A 44 4.30 5.54 -32.09
N SER A 45 4.31 5.50 -33.42
CA SER A 45 3.78 4.37 -34.16
C SER A 45 4.59 3.09 -33.90
N GLU A 46 3.88 1.96 -33.88
CA GLU A 46 4.49 0.64 -33.65
C GLU A 46 5.57 0.33 -34.71
N GLY A 47 5.38 0.77 -35.96
CA GLY A 47 6.38 0.60 -37.02
C GLY A 47 7.71 1.29 -36.71
N VAL A 48 7.67 2.54 -36.22
CA VAL A 48 8.87 3.29 -35.84
C VAL A 48 9.53 2.70 -34.60
N LEU A 49 8.74 2.28 -33.61
CA LEU A 49 9.22 1.58 -32.42
C LEU A 49 9.93 0.27 -32.78
N LEU A 50 9.31 -0.58 -33.60
CA LEU A 50 9.93 -1.84 -34.05
C LEU A 50 11.16 -1.59 -34.93
N GLN A 51 11.15 -0.53 -35.73
CA GLN A 51 12.32 -0.12 -36.50
C GLN A 51 13.48 0.24 -35.57
N SER A 52 13.21 0.89 -34.43
CA SER A 52 14.25 1.31 -33.48
C SER A 52 15.07 0.15 -32.88
N LEU A 53 14.45 -1.03 -32.77
CA LEU A 53 15.09 -2.26 -32.28
C LEU A 53 15.78 -3.06 -33.40
N SER A 54 15.32 -2.92 -34.65
CA SER A 54 15.78 -3.73 -35.77
C SER A 54 17.09 -3.20 -36.38
N LYS A 55 18.13 -4.05 -36.43
CA LYS A 55 19.38 -3.78 -37.18
C LYS A 55 19.15 -3.63 -38.69
N LYS A 56 18.03 -4.14 -39.23
CA LYS A 56 17.63 -3.99 -40.64
C LYS A 56 16.57 -2.90 -40.79
N VAL A 57 16.63 -2.13 -41.87
CA VAL A 57 15.53 -1.24 -42.26
C VAL A 57 14.33 -2.11 -42.65
N ILE A 58 13.32 -2.12 -41.79
CA ILE A 58 12.01 -2.70 -42.06
C ILE A 58 11.38 -1.80 -43.12
N LYS A 59 10.88 -2.39 -44.22
CA LYS A 59 10.14 -1.63 -45.22
C LYS A 59 8.83 -1.16 -44.58
N THR A 60 8.82 0.01 -43.96
CA THR A 60 7.61 0.78 -43.78
C THR A 60 7.18 1.28 -45.14
N ASP A 61 5.87 1.25 -45.43
CA ASP A 61 5.36 1.95 -46.61
C ASP A 61 5.95 3.36 -46.60
N PRO A 62 6.49 3.84 -47.73
CA PRO A 62 7.07 5.17 -47.75
C PRO A 62 6.01 6.11 -47.21
N MET A 63 6.38 6.97 -46.26
CA MET A 63 5.63 8.16 -45.92
C MET A 63 5.64 9.10 -47.14
N SER A 64 5.08 8.63 -48.26
CA SER A 64 4.93 9.32 -49.52
C SER A 64 3.76 10.26 -49.33
N GLY A 65 4.05 11.39 -48.67
CA GLY A 65 3.13 12.50 -48.54
C GLY A 65 2.66 12.79 -47.13
N CYS A 66 3.55 12.89 -46.15
CA CYS A 66 3.20 13.62 -44.93
C CYS A 66 3.03 15.10 -45.31
N ILE A 67 1.78 15.58 -45.30
CA ILE A 67 1.44 16.99 -45.45
C ILE A 67 1.21 17.52 -44.05
N ILE A 68 2.17 18.29 -43.53
CA ILE A 68 1.97 19.08 -42.32
C ILE A 68 1.62 20.50 -42.78
N ASN A 69 0.43 20.99 -42.42
CA ASN A 69 -0.05 22.34 -42.75
C ASN A 69 0.08 22.75 -44.23
N GLY A 70 -0.22 21.84 -45.16
CA GLY A 70 -0.25 22.16 -46.60
C GLY A 70 1.11 22.34 -47.28
N GLN A 71 2.24 22.11 -46.60
CA GLN A 71 3.58 22.16 -47.22
C GLN A 71 4.17 20.76 -47.42
N LYS A 72 4.59 20.47 -48.66
CA LYS A 72 5.39 19.28 -49.01
C LYS A 72 6.78 19.42 -48.41
N LEU A 73 7.21 18.46 -47.59
CA LEU A 73 8.58 18.39 -47.09
C LEU A 73 9.58 18.35 -48.26
N PRO A 74 10.67 19.14 -48.24
CA PRO A 74 11.61 19.18 -49.36
C PRO A 74 12.29 17.81 -49.58
N PRO A 75 12.54 17.39 -50.83
CA PRO A 75 12.97 16.03 -51.21
C PRO A 75 14.43 15.67 -50.86
N LYS A 76 15.05 16.35 -49.88
CA LYS A 76 16.46 16.15 -49.49
C LYS A 76 16.70 15.93 -48.00
N ILE A 77 15.66 15.71 -47.20
CA ILE A 77 15.87 15.25 -45.81
C ILE A 77 16.09 13.75 -45.87
N LYS A 78 17.34 13.30 -45.67
CA LYS A 78 17.62 11.90 -45.35
C LYS A 78 16.77 11.57 -44.13
N ILE A 79 15.70 10.81 -44.29
CA ILE A 79 14.83 10.41 -43.18
C ILE A 79 15.75 9.75 -42.14
N PRO A 80 15.92 10.36 -40.95
CA PRO A 80 16.81 9.80 -39.96
C PRO A 80 16.28 8.42 -39.57
N CYS A 81 17.13 7.41 -39.71
CA CYS A 81 16.69 6.03 -39.54
C CYS A 81 16.84 5.63 -38.08
N ALA A 82 15.72 5.32 -37.41
CA ALA A 82 15.75 4.74 -36.07
C ALA A 82 16.41 3.34 -36.03
N ALA A 83 16.66 2.70 -37.18
CA ALA A 83 17.18 1.33 -37.29
C ALA A 83 18.35 1.04 -36.36
N GLY A 84 18.13 0.16 -35.38
CA GLY A 84 19.17 -0.32 -34.47
C GLY A 84 19.70 0.74 -33.51
N ILE A 85 18.94 1.81 -33.25
CA ILE A 85 19.40 2.85 -32.34
C ILE A 85 19.56 2.33 -30.91
N PHE A 86 18.69 1.43 -30.46
CA PHE A 86 18.82 0.86 -29.13
C PHE A 86 19.96 -0.15 -29.04
N ALA A 87 20.23 -0.92 -30.09
CA ALA A 87 21.44 -1.74 -30.16
C ALA A 87 22.69 -0.86 -30.05
N HIS A 88 22.72 0.29 -30.73
CA HIS A 88 23.83 1.25 -30.59
C HIS A 88 23.95 1.83 -29.17
N GLY A 89 22.84 2.17 -28.52
CA GLY A 89 22.85 2.73 -27.17
C GLY A 89 23.28 1.75 -26.08
N ILE A 90 22.87 0.48 -26.18
CA ILE A 90 23.27 -0.55 -25.22
C ILE A 90 24.71 -1.04 -25.46
N GLU A 91 25.23 -0.94 -26.68
CA GLU A 91 26.63 -1.25 -27.02
C GLU A 91 27.57 -0.02 -26.87
N ASP A 92 27.10 1.08 -26.24
CA ASP A 92 27.88 2.33 -26.11
C ASP A 92 29.06 2.18 -25.14
N GLU A 93 30.17 2.86 -25.47
CA GLU A 93 31.40 2.85 -24.67
C GLU A 93 31.20 3.46 -23.27
N PHE A 94 30.25 4.40 -23.11
CA PHE A 94 29.96 5.05 -21.83
C PHE A 94 28.76 4.41 -21.15
N TYR A 95 28.97 3.89 -19.94
CA TYR A 95 27.92 3.25 -19.16
C TYR A 95 26.70 4.16 -18.92
N GLN A 96 26.87 5.49 -18.83
CA GLN A 96 25.76 6.43 -18.67
C GLN A 96 24.81 6.43 -19.87
N VAL A 97 25.35 6.26 -21.08
CA VAL A 97 24.54 6.12 -22.30
C VAL A 97 23.82 4.78 -22.29
N ARG A 98 24.51 3.69 -21.91
CA ARG A 98 23.89 2.36 -21.75
C ARG A 98 22.73 2.37 -20.75
N THR A 99 22.91 3.01 -19.60
CA THR A 99 21.87 3.22 -18.58
C THR A 99 20.67 4.00 -19.13
N ALA A 100 20.90 5.10 -19.85
CA ALA A 100 19.82 5.87 -20.47
C ALA A 100 19.07 5.07 -21.54
N ALA A 101 19.78 4.30 -22.36
CA ALA A 101 19.19 3.43 -23.37
C ALA A 101 18.33 2.32 -22.75
N CYS A 102 18.81 1.65 -21.69
CA CYS A 102 18.05 0.63 -20.96
C CYS A 102 16.76 1.19 -20.34
N THR A 103 16.84 2.40 -19.77
CA THR A 103 15.68 3.09 -19.21
C THR A 103 14.61 3.34 -20.26
N SER A 104 15.03 3.84 -21.42
CA SER A 104 14.12 4.16 -22.52
C SER A 104 13.55 2.91 -23.20
N LEU A 105 14.33 1.83 -23.30
CA LEU A 105 13.83 0.52 -23.74
C LEU A 105 12.66 0.06 -22.87
N GLY A 106 12.82 0.07 -21.54
CA GLY A 106 11.75 -0.32 -20.62
C GLY A 106 10.54 0.61 -20.67
N ALA A 107 10.76 1.93 -20.73
CA ALA A 107 9.69 2.92 -20.75
C ALA A 107 8.78 2.82 -22.00
N LEU A 108 9.37 2.47 -23.16
CA LEU A 108 8.64 2.32 -24.42
C LEU A 108 7.90 0.97 -24.55
N ALA A 109 8.22 -0.03 -23.71
CA ALA A 109 7.60 -1.36 -23.76
C ALA A 109 6.08 -1.35 -23.58
N LYS A 110 5.54 -0.35 -22.86
CA LYS A 110 4.09 -0.21 -22.63
C LYS A 110 3.27 0.10 -23.88
N PHE A 111 3.91 0.53 -24.98
CA PHE A 111 3.20 0.94 -26.20
C PHE A 111 2.94 -0.20 -27.19
N SER A 112 3.70 -1.31 -27.12
CA SER A 112 3.51 -2.47 -28.00
C SER A 112 4.05 -3.74 -27.36
N GLY A 113 3.24 -4.81 -27.37
CA GLY A 113 3.66 -6.13 -26.90
C GLY A 113 4.77 -6.75 -27.77
N GLN A 114 4.76 -6.52 -29.09
CA GLN A 114 5.83 -7.00 -29.98
C GLN A 114 7.14 -6.24 -29.74
N TYR A 115 7.04 -4.94 -29.44
CA TYR A 115 8.21 -4.17 -29.03
C TYR A 115 8.74 -4.69 -27.70
N ALA A 116 7.89 -4.92 -26.71
CA ALA A 116 8.30 -5.42 -25.39
C ALA A 116 9.07 -6.75 -25.47
N GLU A 117 8.62 -7.68 -26.32
CA GLU A 117 9.31 -8.96 -26.54
C GLU A 117 10.72 -8.79 -27.14
N LYS A 118 10.87 -7.93 -28.14
CA LYS A 118 12.19 -7.65 -28.75
C LYS A 118 13.09 -6.80 -27.86
N ALA A 119 12.50 -5.89 -27.09
CA ALA A 119 13.23 -5.07 -26.12
C ALA A 119 13.75 -5.95 -24.97
N LEU A 120 12.98 -6.97 -24.58
CA LEU A 120 13.40 -7.97 -23.60
C LEU A 120 14.67 -8.68 -24.03
N ASP A 121 14.72 -9.19 -25.27
CA ASP A 121 15.91 -9.86 -25.82
C ASP A 121 17.17 -8.97 -25.70
N LEU A 122 17.06 -7.66 -25.97
CA LEU A 122 18.18 -6.71 -25.83
C LEU A 122 18.55 -6.42 -24.37
N LEU A 123 17.55 -6.33 -23.48
CA LEU A 123 17.77 -6.09 -22.06
C LEU A 123 18.40 -7.32 -21.37
N MET A 124 18.14 -8.54 -21.86
CA MET A 124 18.79 -9.75 -21.35
C MET A 124 20.32 -9.64 -21.42
N ASP A 125 20.87 -9.16 -22.54
CA ASP A 125 22.32 -8.98 -22.68
C ASP A 125 22.89 -8.02 -21.61
N MET A 126 22.13 -6.97 -21.28
CA MET A 126 22.53 -5.94 -20.32
C MET A 126 22.43 -6.36 -18.86
N MET A 127 21.85 -7.53 -18.56
CA MET A 127 21.85 -8.11 -17.22
C MET A 127 23.23 -8.62 -16.80
N ASN A 128 24.13 -8.89 -17.76
CA ASN A 128 25.51 -9.30 -17.50
C ASN A 128 26.53 -8.19 -17.80
N ASP A 129 26.09 -6.93 -17.87
CA ASP A 129 26.99 -5.79 -18.11
C ASP A 129 28.09 -5.72 -17.03
N ASP A 130 29.29 -5.31 -17.42
CA ASP A 130 30.43 -5.19 -16.52
C ASP A 130 30.19 -4.13 -15.43
N THR A 131 29.34 -3.15 -15.71
CA THR A 131 29.03 -2.03 -14.83
C THR A 131 27.77 -2.29 -14.00
N GLU A 132 27.90 -2.25 -12.67
CA GLU A 132 26.78 -2.50 -11.74
C GLU A 132 25.60 -1.56 -11.96
N ALA A 133 25.87 -0.28 -12.25
CA ALA A 133 24.83 0.72 -12.51
C ALA A 133 23.98 0.38 -13.73
N VAL A 134 24.57 -0.25 -14.75
CA VAL A 134 23.83 -0.70 -15.94
C VAL A 134 22.99 -1.91 -15.59
N ARG A 135 23.56 -2.94 -14.94
CA ARG A 135 22.80 -4.12 -14.49
C ARG A 135 21.58 -3.74 -13.65
N LEU A 136 21.76 -2.85 -12.67
CA LEU A 136 20.68 -2.39 -11.80
C LEU A 136 19.61 -1.60 -12.57
N GLN A 137 20.00 -0.75 -13.52
CA GLN A 137 19.04 -0.02 -14.34
C GLN A 137 18.26 -0.94 -15.29
N THR A 138 18.92 -1.95 -15.87
CA THR A 138 18.28 -3.00 -16.66
C THR A 138 17.22 -3.73 -15.84
N LEU A 139 17.54 -4.10 -14.59
CA LEU A 139 16.57 -4.72 -13.68
C LEU A 139 15.40 -3.79 -13.35
N LYS A 140 15.63 -2.49 -13.14
CA LYS A 140 14.53 -1.51 -12.95
C LYS A 140 13.62 -1.44 -14.18
N ALA A 141 14.19 -1.43 -15.37
CA ALA A 141 13.42 -1.44 -16.62
C ALA A 141 12.56 -2.72 -16.75
N LEU A 142 13.14 -3.89 -16.46
CA LEU A 142 12.44 -5.18 -16.47
C LEU A 142 11.35 -5.25 -15.39
N PHE A 143 11.61 -4.70 -14.19
CA PHE A 143 10.62 -4.59 -13.13
C PHE A 143 9.41 -3.76 -13.58
N HIS A 144 9.62 -2.59 -14.19
CA HIS A 144 8.53 -1.81 -14.77
C HIS A 144 7.75 -2.60 -15.83
N MET A 145 8.44 -3.32 -16.72
CA MET A 145 7.78 -4.18 -17.71
C MET A 145 6.94 -5.28 -17.05
N ALA A 146 7.41 -5.86 -15.95
CA ALA A 146 6.70 -6.88 -15.17
C ALA A 146 5.44 -6.30 -14.53
N THR A 147 5.57 -5.17 -13.84
CA THR A 147 4.47 -4.48 -13.14
C THR A 147 3.34 -4.08 -14.10
N TYR A 148 3.65 -3.71 -15.34
CA TYR A 148 2.65 -3.37 -16.35
C TYR A 148 2.16 -4.58 -17.18
N GLY A 149 2.63 -5.80 -16.89
CA GLY A 149 2.18 -7.02 -17.58
C GLY A 149 2.74 -7.20 -19.00
N TYR A 150 3.81 -6.49 -19.35
CA TYR A 150 4.46 -6.57 -20.68
C TYR A 150 5.72 -7.45 -20.69
N LEU A 151 6.15 -7.96 -19.54
CA LEU A 151 7.29 -8.88 -19.44
C LEU A 151 6.85 -10.33 -19.69
N ARG A 152 7.19 -10.88 -20.86
CA ARG A 152 6.93 -12.28 -21.23
C ARG A 152 8.21 -13.09 -21.21
N MET A 153 8.43 -13.87 -20.15
CA MET A 153 9.60 -14.72 -20.04
C MET A 153 9.44 -16.04 -20.78
N GLU A 154 10.52 -16.48 -21.42
CA GLU A 154 10.64 -17.78 -22.08
C GLU A 154 11.79 -18.59 -21.46
N GLU A 155 11.89 -19.88 -21.76
CA GLU A 155 12.95 -20.74 -21.23
C GLU A 155 14.35 -20.20 -21.54
N LYS A 156 14.55 -19.60 -22.73
CA LYS A 156 15.83 -18.99 -23.13
C LYS A 156 16.27 -17.86 -22.18
N HIS A 157 15.34 -17.18 -21.50
CA HIS A 157 15.63 -16.06 -20.58
C HIS A 157 15.97 -16.51 -19.15
N MET A 158 15.58 -17.72 -18.75
CA MET A 158 15.64 -18.15 -17.35
C MET A 158 17.06 -18.11 -16.77
N HIS A 159 18.04 -18.62 -17.51
CA HIS A 159 19.41 -18.76 -17.02
C HIS A 159 20.03 -17.42 -16.59
N MET A 160 19.65 -16.31 -17.23
CA MET A 160 20.12 -14.97 -16.91
C MET A 160 19.60 -14.50 -15.55
N PHE A 161 18.29 -14.64 -15.30
CA PHE A 161 17.70 -14.30 -14.01
C PHE A 161 18.26 -15.15 -12.87
N LEU A 162 18.42 -16.46 -13.10
CA LEU A 162 18.98 -17.37 -12.10
C LEU A 162 20.44 -17.03 -11.76
N GLY A 163 21.21 -16.53 -12.73
CA GLY A 163 22.57 -16.03 -12.49
C GLY A 163 22.62 -14.82 -11.55
N LEU A 164 21.63 -13.92 -11.62
CA LEU A 164 21.59 -12.73 -10.77
C LEU A 164 21.17 -13.01 -9.33
N LEU A 165 20.48 -14.13 -9.07
CA LEU A 165 20.15 -14.57 -7.70
C LEU A 165 21.39 -14.87 -6.85
N VAL A 166 22.56 -15.02 -7.50
CA VAL A 166 23.84 -15.25 -6.85
C VAL A 166 24.85 -14.12 -7.10
N ASP A 167 24.38 -12.95 -7.55
CA ASP A 167 25.23 -11.75 -7.71
C ASP A 167 25.80 -11.31 -6.35
N ALA A 168 26.99 -10.71 -6.34
CA ALA A 168 27.62 -10.22 -5.11
C ALA A 168 26.86 -9.04 -4.48
N ASN A 169 26.19 -8.22 -5.29
CA ASN A 169 25.47 -7.04 -4.85
C ASN A 169 24.02 -7.38 -4.43
N HIS A 170 23.68 -7.13 -3.16
CA HIS A 170 22.36 -7.40 -2.60
C HIS A 170 21.21 -6.65 -3.32
N LEU A 171 21.46 -5.45 -3.85
CA LEU A 171 20.44 -4.69 -4.58
C LEU A 171 20.06 -5.37 -5.90
N ILE A 172 21.03 -5.99 -6.57
CA ILE A 172 20.81 -6.76 -7.80
C ILE A 172 20.03 -8.03 -7.50
N ARG A 173 20.41 -8.76 -6.43
CA ARG A 173 19.68 -9.96 -5.97
C ARG A 173 18.22 -9.62 -5.64
N ASN A 174 17.98 -8.61 -4.81
CA ASN A 174 16.64 -8.19 -4.40
C ASN A 174 15.79 -7.76 -5.62
N ALA A 175 16.34 -6.96 -6.53
CA ALA A 175 15.63 -6.59 -7.74
C ALA A 175 15.26 -7.81 -8.62
N ALA A 176 16.15 -8.80 -8.73
CA ALA A 176 15.84 -10.06 -9.41
C ALA A 176 14.74 -10.87 -8.68
N HIS A 177 14.77 -10.94 -7.34
CA HIS A 177 13.72 -11.57 -6.54
C HIS A 177 12.35 -10.94 -6.84
N LYS A 178 12.27 -9.60 -6.79
CA LYS A 178 11.04 -8.85 -7.06
C LYS A 178 10.47 -9.10 -8.45
N ILE A 179 11.32 -9.17 -9.48
CA ILE A 179 10.86 -9.48 -10.84
C ILE A 179 10.30 -10.90 -10.91
N LEU A 180 11.01 -11.90 -10.36
CA LEU A 180 10.53 -13.29 -10.34
C LEU A 180 9.22 -13.46 -9.58
N GLY A 181 8.97 -12.66 -8.55
CA GLY A 181 7.69 -12.62 -7.83
C GLY A 181 6.51 -12.14 -8.68
N LEU A 182 6.76 -11.32 -9.70
CA LEU A 182 5.72 -10.70 -10.54
C LEU A 182 5.50 -11.39 -11.90
N VAL A 183 6.51 -12.08 -12.44
CA VAL A 183 6.45 -12.64 -13.79
C VAL A 183 5.58 -13.89 -13.88
N ASN A 184 4.85 -14.02 -14.99
CA ASN A 184 4.19 -15.26 -15.38
C ASN A 184 5.18 -16.25 -16.02
N LEU A 185 5.32 -17.43 -15.42
CA LEU A 185 6.14 -18.54 -15.86
C LEU A 185 5.24 -19.60 -16.52
N PRO A 186 5.22 -19.71 -17.86
CA PRO A 186 4.21 -20.51 -18.58
C PRO A 186 4.37 -22.02 -18.41
N LYS A 187 5.55 -22.49 -17.96
CA LYS A 187 5.90 -23.91 -17.89
C LYS A 187 6.32 -24.31 -16.48
N LEU A 188 5.89 -25.51 -16.05
CA LEU A 188 6.25 -26.07 -14.74
C LEU A 188 7.76 -26.18 -14.52
N GLN A 189 8.54 -26.47 -15.57
CA GLN A 189 10.01 -26.54 -15.45
C GLN A 189 10.62 -25.17 -15.15
N MET A 190 10.13 -24.10 -15.79
CA MET A 190 10.59 -22.73 -15.50
C MET A 190 10.26 -22.33 -14.06
N PHE A 191 9.04 -22.67 -13.60
CA PHE A 191 8.62 -22.47 -12.21
C PHE A 191 9.54 -23.21 -11.22
N LYS A 192 9.87 -24.49 -11.50
CA LYS A 192 10.81 -25.26 -10.67
C LYS A 192 12.21 -24.65 -10.66
N SER A 193 12.75 -24.26 -11.81
CA SER A 193 14.06 -23.60 -11.86
C SER A 193 14.09 -22.28 -11.10
N ALA A 194 13.03 -21.47 -11.18
CA ALA A 194 12.90 -20.23 -10.41
C ALA A 194 12.91 -20.52 -8.90
N LEU A 195 12.12 -21.52 -8.48
CA LEU A 195 12.03 -21.95 -7.09
C LEU A 195 13.37 -22.48 -6.57
N ASP A 196 14.05 -23.35 -7.32
CA ASP A 196 15.37 -23.87 -6.94
C ASP A 196 16.43 -22.76 -6.86
N GLY A 197 16.36 -21.77 -7.76
CA GLY A 197 17.20 -20.58 -7.72
C GLY A 197 16.97 -19.73 -6.47
N LEU A 198 15.71 -19.48 -6.11
CA LEU A 198 15.35 -18.74 -4.89
C LEU A 198 15.76 -19.50 -3.61
N ILE A 199 15.58 -20.82 -3.58
CA ILE A 199 16.02 -21.67 -2.48
C ILE A 199 17.55 -21.61 -2.34
N THR A 200 18.28 -21.70 -3.45
CA THR A 200 19.75 -21.58 -3.44
C THR A 200 20.20 -20.20 -2.95
N SER A 201 19.49 -19.14 -3.35
CA SER A 201 19.73 -17.77 -2.87
C SER A 201 19.55 -17.67 -1.35
N LEU A 202 18.46 -18.25 -0.82
CA LEU A 202 18.14 -18.29 0.60
C LEU A 202 19.16 -19.11 1.41
N GLU A 203 19.63 -20.24 0.88
CA GLU A 203 20.66 -21.06 1.53
C GLU A 203 22.01 -20.35 1.61
N LYS A 204 22.35 -19.54 0.59
CA LYS A 204 23.60 -18.76 0.56
C LYS A 204 23.52 -17.46 1.37
N ASN A 205 22.35 -16.82 1.41
CA ASN A 205 22.12 -15.54 2.09
C ASN A 205 20.89 -15.63 3.04
N PRO A 206 21.02 -16.27 4.22
CA PRO A 206 19.88 -16.50 5.12
C PRO A 206 19.28 -15.22 5.74
N GLU A 207 20.00 -14.10 5.70
CA GLU A 207 19.59 -12.81 6.27
C GLU A 207 18.57 -12.07 5.38
N GLU A 208 18.39 -12.49 4.12
CA GLU A 208 17.44 -11.89 3.16
C GLU A 208 16.01 -12.41 3.39
N GLN A 209 15.33 -11.88 4.40
CA GLN A 209 13.98 -12.32 4.81
C GLN A 209 12.89 -12.03 3.77
N ASP A 210 13.10 -11.07 2.87
CA ASP A 210 12.16 -10.68 1.80
C ASP A 210 11.90 -11.80 0.79
N ILE A 211 12.81 -12.77 0.67
CA ILE A 211 12.67 -13.96 -0.18
C ILE A 211 11.41 -14.78 0.17
N TYR A 212 11.02 -14.87 1.44
CA TYR A 212 9.81 -15.60 1.84
C TYR A 212 8.54 -14.97 1.27
N GLY A 213 8.49 -13.63 1.19
CA GLY A 213 7.38 -12.94 0.56
C GLY A 213 7.32 -13.16 -0.94
N ILE A 214 8.48 -13.15 -1.60
CA ILE A 214 8.59 -13.47 -3.03
C ILE A 214 8.19 -14.92 -3.32
N LEU A 215 8.58 -15.88 -2.49
CA LEU A 215 8.17 -17.28 -2.58
C LEU A 215 6.65 -17.45 -2.42
N PHE A 216 6.03 -16.65 -1.56
CA PHE A 216 4.58 -16.63 -1.46
C PHE A 216 3.93 -16.05 -2.72
N SER A 217 4.40 -14.91 -3.23
CA SER A 217 3.87 -14.27 -4.44
C SER A 217 4.00 -15.14 -5.68
N ILE A 218 5.17 -15.74 -5.92
CA ILE A 218 5.39 -16.63 -7.07
C ILE A 218 4.45 -17.84 -6.98
N GLY A 219 4.24 -18.39 -5.78
CA GLY A 219 3.39 -19.54 -5.62
C GLY A 219 1.89 -19.20 -5.76
N LYS A 220 1.46 -18.02 -5.29
CA LYS A 220 0.10 -17.47 -5.48
C LYS A 220 -0.21 -17.28 -6.96
N ASN A 221 0.73 -16.68 -7.70
CA ASN A 221 0.58 -16.40 -9.13
C ASN A 221 0.55 -17.68 -9.99
N HIS A 222 1.09 -18.80 -9.47
CA HIS A 222 1.17 -20.08 -10.17
C HIS A 222 0.46 -21.22 -9.40
N GLY A 223 -0.75 -20.98 -8.91
CA GLY A 223 -1.45 -21.89 -7.99
C GLY A 223 -1.48 -23.36 -8.44
N SER A 224 -1.68 -23.65 -9.73
CA SER A 224 -1.67 -25.04 -10.24
C SER A 224 -0.31 -25.74 -10.15
N PHE A 225 0.80 -25.02 -10.33
CA PHE A 225 2.15 -25.55 -10.16
C PHE A 225 2.49 -25.69 -8.68
N SER A 226 2.11 -24.72 -7.87
CA SER A 226 2.26 -24.75 -6.41
C SER A 226 1.50 -25.92 -5.77
N ALA A 227 0.29 -26.22 -6.23
CA ALA A 227 -0.46 -27.39 -5.78
C ALA A 227 0.21 -28.73 -6.18
N ASN A 228 0.91 -28.76 -7.32
CA ASN A 228 1.71 -29.92 -7.71
C ASN A 228 2.90 -30.12 -6.75
N ILE A 229 3.62 -29.04 -6.41
CA ILE A 229 4.68 -29.06 -5.39
C ILE A 229 4.12 -29.55 -4.04
N ALA A 230 2.95 -29.07 -3.62
CA ALA A 230 2.31 -29.48 -2.37
C ALA A 230 2.07 -31.00 -2.30
N LYS A 231 1.64 -31.62 -3.41
CA LYS A 231 1.42 -33.07 -3.48
C LYS A 231 2.73 -33.86 -3.38
N HIS A 232 3.81 -33.37 -3.98
CA HIS A 232 5.13 -33.99 -3.86
C HIS A 232 5.70 -33.84 -2.45
N LEU A 233 5.62 -32.64 -1.88
CA LEU A 233 6.08 -32.36 -0.53
C LEU A 233 5.30 -33.17 0.52
N ALA A 234 3.98 -33.31 0.37
CA ALA A 234 3.18 -34.13 1.28
C ALA A 234 3.64 -35.60 1.28
N LYS A 235 4.01 -36.17 0.12
CA LYS A 235 4.58 -37.52 0.05
C LYS A 235 5.95 -37.59 0.74
N GLU A 236 6.81 -36.60 0.53
CA GLU A 236 8.11 -36.48 1.21
C GLU A 236 7.92 -36.43 2.74
N ILE A 237 6.91 -35.69 3.21
CA ILE A 237 6.52 -35.61 4.62
C ILE A 237 6.04 -36.94 5.17
N THR A 238 5.11 -37.60 4.49
CA THR A 238 4.57 -38.89 4.94
C THR A 238 5.62 -40.01 4.92
N MET A 239 6.59 -39.97 4.02
CA MET A 239 7.64 -41.01 3.92
C MET A 239 8.79 -40.84 4.91
N ALA A 240 9.02 -39.64 5.43
CA ALA A 240 10.11 -39.35 6.36
C ALA A 240 9.76 -39.61 7.84
N SER A 241 8.65 -40.31 8.11
CA SER A 241 8.20 -40.69 9.46
C SER A 241 9.19 -41.58 10.24
N ASP A 242 10.23 -42.10 9.57
CA ASP A 242 11.33 -42.85 10.19
C ASP A 242 12.56 -41.98 10.56
N GLY A 243 12.43 -40.65 10.47
CA GLY A 243 13.30 -39.68 11.15
C GLY A 243 14.34 -39.00 10.28
N GLU A 244 13.98 -37.90 9.62
CA GLU A 244 14.93 -36.82 9.25
C GLU A 244 14.32 -35.52 8.67
N LEU A 245 13.00 -35.26 8.82
CA LEU A 245 12.44 -33.98 8.36
C LEU A 245 12.72 -32.85 9.35
N ILE A 246 13.89 -32.24 9.16
CA ILE A 246 14.25 -30.98 9.80
C ILE A 246 13.46 -29.86 9.10
N LEU A 247 12.30 -29.50 9.67
CA LEU A 247 11.45 -28.37 9.22
C LEU A 247 12.22 -27.04 9.18
N ASP A 248 13.36 -26.97 9.87
CA ASP A 248 14.22 -25.79 9.92
C ASP A 248 15.05 -25.57 8.64
N LYS A 249 15.15 -26.57 7.75
CA LYS A 249 15.90 -26.45 6.48
C LYS A 249 15.25 -25.37 5.57
N PRO A 250 16.02 -24.41 5.02
CA PRO A 250 15.51 -23.37 4.13
C PRO A 250 14.67 -23.89 2.95
N ARG A 251 15.10 -24.98 2.32
CA ARG A 251 14.35 -25.70 1.27
C ARG A 251 12.95 -26.08 1.73
N ILE A 252 12.80 -26.71 2.90
CA ILE A 252 11.50 -27.19 3.38
C ILE A 252 10.58 -26.01 3.71
N LYS A 253 11.11 -24.95 4.32
CA LYS A 253 10.36 -23.71 4.58
C LYS A 253 9.84 -23.08 3.28
N ALA A 254 10.71 -22.94 2.28
CA ALA A 254 10.34 -22.39 0.99
C ALA A 254 9.27 -23.23 0.28
N LEU A 255 9.42 -24.56 0.27
CA LEU A 255 8.44 -25.46 -0.34
C LEU A 255 7.09 -25.42 0.39
N LEU A 256 7.08 -25.31 1.72
CA LEU A 256 5.84 -25.15 2.50
C LEU A 256 5.13 -23.83 2.17
N ILE A 257 5.87 -22.72 2.11
CA ILE A 257 5.32 -21.38 1.78
C ILE A 257 4.72 -21.36 0.37
N VAL A 258 5.44 -21.88 -0.62
CA VAL A 258 4.91 -22.00 -1.99
C VAL A 258 3.67 -22.90 -2.01
N SER A 259 3.70 -24.02 -1.28
CA SER A 259 2.58 -24.97 -1.25
C SER A 259 1.30 -24.36 -0.67
N ILE A 260 1.39 -23.56 0.40
CA ILE A 260 0.22 -22.89 0.98
C ILE A 260 -0.28 -21.73 0.09
N SER A 261 0.61 -21.01 -0.59
CA SER A 261 0.22 -19.87 -1.41
C SER A 261 -0.74 -20.26 -2.55
N ALA A 262 -0.73 -21.54 -2.96
CA ALA A 262 -1.68 -22.12 -3.90
C ALA A 262 -3.15 -21.93 -3.48
N SER A 263 -3.45 -21.91 -2.17
CA SER A 263 -4.81 -21.70 -1.68
C SER A 263 -5.27 -20.25 -1.75
N PHE A 264 -4.36 -19.31 -1.98
CA PHE A 264 -4.61 -17.89 -2.13
C PHE A 264 -4.57 -17.42 -3.59
N SER A 265 -4.45 -18.37 -4.54
CA SER A 265 -4.41 -18.08 -5.96
C SER A 265 -5.77 -17.58 -6.47
N ASP A 266 -5.76 -16.59 -7.37
CA ASP A 266 -6.97 -15.96 -7.94
C ASP A 266 -7.72 -16.84 -8.96
N ASP A 267 -7.26 -18.08 -9.20
CA ASP A 267 -7.89 -19.06 -10.09
C ASP A 267 -9.17 -19.66 -9.44
N LYS A 268 -10.19 -18.82 -9.23
CA LYS A 268 -11.47 -19.11 -8.54
C LYS A 268 -12.24 -20.31 -9.12
N HIS A 269 -11.89 -20.78 -10.31
CA HIS A 269 -12.57 -21.88 -11.01
C HIS A 269 -11.93 -23.25 -10.80
N LYS A 270 -10.76 -23.34 -10.16
CA LYS A 270 -10.12 -24.62 -9.82
C LYS A 270 -9.98 -24.73 -8.30
N LYS A 271 -10.80 -25.58 -7.70
CA LYS A 271 -10.55 -26.02 -6.31
C LYS A 271 -9.26 -26.84 -6.31
N LEU A 272 -8.14 -26.18 -6.02
CA LEU A 272 -6.83 -26.81 -5.95
C LEU A 272 -6.78 -27.68 -4.68
N ASP A 273 -6.65 -28.99 -4.87
CA ASP A 273 -6.60 -29.96 -3.79
C ASP A 273 -5.19 -30.03 -3.20
N ILE A 274 -5.03 -29.38 -2.04
CA ILE A 274 -3.77 -29.30 -1.27
C ILE A 274 -3.90 -30.25 -0.07
N PRO A 275 -2.96 -31.19 0.14
CA PRO A 275 -3.01 -32.13 1.26
C PRO A 275 -3.05 -31.43 2.63
N SER A 276 -3.90 -31.91 3.55
CA SER A 276 -4.07 -31.34 4.90
C SER A 276 -2.78 -31.25 5.69
N ILE A 277 -1.88 -32.23 5.52
CA ILE A 277 -0.58 -32.28 6.19
C ILE A 277 0.28 -31.03 5.92
N ILE A 278 0.17 -30.43 4.73
CA ILE A 278 0.88 -29.20 4.36
C ILE A 278 0.45 -28.04 5.25
N PHE A 279 -0.86 -27.90 5.48
CA PHE A 279 -1.40 -26.85 6.33
C PHE A 279 -0.98 -27.01 7.79
N ALA A 280 -0.91 -28.25 8.30
CA ALA A 280 -0.46 -28.53 9.66
C ALA A 280 1.01 -28.11 9.88
N HIS A 281 1.90 -28.39 8.92
CA HIS A 281 3.32 -27.99 9.02
C HIS A 281 3.54 -26.48 8.78
N ALA A 282 2.68 -25.84 7.97
CA ALA A 282 2.78 -24.42 7.68
C ALA A 282 2.47 -23.51 8.89
N ILE A 283 1.73 -24.00 9.90
CA ILE A 283 1.45 -23.25 11.14
C ILE A 283 2.74 -22.76 11.80
N SER A 284 3.79 -23.60 11.80
CA SER A 284 5.11 -23.26 12.36
C SER A 284 5.85 -22.12 11.63
N LEU A 285 5.38 -21.74 10.44
CA LEU A 285 5.98 -20.71 9.60
C LEU A 285 5.08 -19.47 9.45
N LEU A 286 3.98 -19.39 10.22
CA LEU A 286 2.96 -18.34 10.09
C LEU A 286 3.54 -16.93 10.10
N GLU A 287 4.43 -16.63 11.06
CA GLU A 287 5.06 -15.31 11.17
C GLU A 287 5.80 -14.93 9.88
N LYS A 288 6.51 -15.88 9.26
CA LYS A 288 7.38 -15.66 8.09
C LYS A 288 6.65 -15.37 6.78
N PHE A 289 5.41 -15.81 6.62
CA PHE A 289 4.61 -15.47 5.43
C PHE A 289 3.44 -14.54 5.73
N SER A 290 3.13 -14.25 7.01
CA SER A 290 2.19 -13.19 7.36
C SER A 290 2.69 -11.81 6.90
N SER A 291 3.99 -11.55 6.99
CA SER A 291 4.63 -10.34 6.45
C SER A 291 4.48 -10.21 4.93
N ALA A 292 4.33 -11.33 4.22
CA ALA A 292 4.14 -11.38 2.76
C ALA A 292 2.71 -11.07 2.30
N LEU A 293 1.73 -11.25 3.18
CA LEU A 293 0.31 -11.08 2.89
C LEU A 293 -0.15 -9.61 3.04
N GLY A 294 0.74 -8.72 3.48
CA GLY A 294 0.47 -7.30 3.72
C GLY A 294 -0.37 -7.07 4.99
N GLU A 295 -0.39 -5.83 5.48
CA GLU A 295 -1.14 -5.37 6.68
C GLU A 295 -2.67 -5.59 6.61
N GLU A 296 -3.19 -6.16 5.52
CA GLU A 296 -4.62 -6.33 5.27
C GLU A 296 -5.19 -7.68 5.78
N VAL A 297 -4.36 -8.68 6.08
CA VAL A 297 -4.83 -10.01 6.51
C VAL A 297 -4.45 -10.28 7.97
N ASN A 298 -5.45 -10.43 8.82
CA ASN A 298 -5.26 -10.74 10.23
C ASN A 298 -4.56 -12.10 10.42
N GLN A 299 -3.46 -12.13 11.20
CA GLN A 299 -2.73 -13.37 11.52
C GLN A 299 -3.62 -14.43 12.15
N ASP A 300 -4.58 -14.01 12.98
CA ASP A 300 -5.52 -14.91 13.66
C ASP A 300 -6.50 -15.58 12.66
N SER A 301 -6.89 -14.86 11.61
CA SER A 301 -7.70 -15.40 10.52
C SER A 301 -6.94 -16.41 9.67
N ILE A 302 -5.65 -16.17 9.41
CA ILE A 302 -4.79 -17.11 8.68
C ILE A 302 -4.56 -18.38 9.53
N LEU A 303 -4.27 -18.21 10.82
CA LEU A 303 -4.09 -19.32 11.75
C LEU A 303 -5.35 -20.20 11.81
N SER A 304 -6.52 -19.58 11.97
CA SER A 304 -7.82 -20.28 11.97
C SER A 304 -8.04 -21.06 10.67
N TYR A 305 -7.73 -20.44 9.53
CA TYR A 305 -7.80 -21.10 8.21
C TYR A 305 -6.88 -22.32 8.11
N LEU A 306 -5.62 -22.19 8.53
CA LEU A 306 -4.63 -23.28 8.50
C LEU A 306 -5.03 -24.42 9.44
N CYS A 307 -5.50 -24.12 10.65
CA CYS A 307 -5.97 -25.11 11.62
C CYS A 307 -7.16 -25.91 11.09
N HIS A 308 -8.14 -25.23 10.49
CA HIS A 308 -9.31 -25.87 9.86
C HIS A 308 -8.89 -26.77 8.69
N LYS A 309 -8.01 -26.30 7.80
CA LYS A 309 -7.54 -27.08 6.64
C LYS A 309 -6.56 -28.20 7.01
N GLY A 310 -5.83 -28.05 8.10
CA GLY A 310 -4.93 -29.05 8.67
C GLY A 310 -5.65 -30.24 9.33
N GLY A 311 -6.97 -30.15 9.52
CA GLY A 311 -7.75 -31.21 10.15
C GLY A 311 -7.58 -31.28 11.66
N MET A 312 -7.20 -30.16 12.32
CA MET A 312 -7.08 -30.11 13.77
C MET A 312 -8.47 -29.94 14.42
N PRO A 313 -8.94 -30.90 15.26
CA PRO A 313 -10.33 -30.95 15.71
C PRO A 313 -10.70 -29.95 16.83
N PHE A 314 -9.76 -29.16 17.35
CA PHE A 314 -9.98 -28.40 18.60
C PHE A 314 -10.49 -26.96 18.46
N TRP A 315 -10.64 -26.42 17.25
CA TRP A 315 -11.10 -25.02 17.06
C TRP A 315 -12.49 -24.89 16.40
N GLY A 316 -13.12 -26.01 16.04
CA GLY A 316 -14.30 -26.01 15.17
C GLY A 316 -15.65 -25.59 15.79
N ASN A 317 -15.72 -25.28 17.09
CA ASN A 317 -16.98 -24.92 17.75
C ASN A 317 -16.76 -23.87 18.86
N ARG A 318 -16.65 -22.60 18.49
CA ARG A 318 -17.14 -21.50 19.35
C ARG A 318 -18.28 -20.84 18.58
N SER A 319 -19.49 -21.32 18.85
CA SER A 319 -20.73 -20.64 18.49
C SER A 319 -20.65 -19.22 19.03
N ILE A 320 -20.64 -18.24 18.12
CA ILE A 320 -20.78 -16.82 18.42
C ILE A 320 -22.21 -16.62 18.92
N SER A 321 -22.40 -16.78 20.23
CA SER A 321 -23.55 -16.28 20.95
C SER A 321 -23.29 -14.81 21.25
N THR A 322 -24.05 -13.96 20.54
CA THR A 322 -24.49 -12.61 20.92
C THR A 322 -23.95 -12.09 22.25
N GLU A 323 -22.84 -11.36 22.20
CA GLU A 323 -22.58 -10.11 22.92
C GLU A 323 -21.26 -9.56 22.37
N PHE A 324 -21.29 -8.30 21.95
CA PHE A 324 -20.22 -7.65 21.19
C PHE A 324 -19.02 -7.35 22.08
N GLY A 325 -17.82 -7.63 21.55
CA GLY A 325 -16.65 -6.78 21.75
C GLY A 325 -15.37 -7.52 22.10
N GLU A 326 -14.60 -7.97 21.11
CA GLU A 326 -13.13 -8.15 21.17
C GLU A 326 -12.59 -8.45 19.77
N SER A 327 -11.61 -7.70 19.26
CA SER A 327 -10.16 -7.76 19.54
C SER A 327 -9.49 -8.97 18.87
N GLU A 328 -8.71 -8.71 17.82
CA GLU A 328 -7.69 -9.64 17.32
C GLU A 328 -6.38 -8.86 17.17
N SER A 329 -5.31 -9.64 17.25
CA SER A 329 -3.99 -9.29 17.75
C SER A 329 -3.03 -8.90 16.62
N CYS A 330 -2.22 -7.87 16.85
CA CYS A 330 -1.06 -7.58 16.00
C CYS A 330 0.20 -8.05 16.74
N LYS A 331 0.89 -9.05 16.18
CA LYS A 331 2.31 -9.27 16.46
C LYS A 331 3.12 -8.31 15.60
N VAL A 332 4.02 -7.55 16.22
CA VAL A 332 5.15 -6.90 15.55
C VAL A 332 6.43 -7.35 16.23
N GLU A 333 7.36 -7.83 15.39
CA GLU A 333 8.72 -8.19 15.76
C GLU A 333 9.46 -6.97 16.33
N THR A 334 10.02 -7.13 17.52
CA THR A 334 10.99 -6.21 18.11
C THR A 334 12.30 -6.28 17.32
N VAL A 335 12.56 -5.26 16.51
CA VAL A 335 13.93 -4.94 16.10
C VAL A 335 14.49 -3.95 17.12
N GLU A 336 15.47 -4.41 17.89
CA GLU A 336 16.29 -3.56 18.74
C GLU A 336 16.89 -2.41 17.92
N VAL A 337 16.46 -1.17 18.19
CA VAL A 337 17.28 0.01 17.92
C VAL A 337 17.61 0.65 19.26
N GLY A 338 18.56 0.01 19.94
CA GLY A 338 19.26 0.57 21.08
C GLY A 338 20.16 1.73 20.64
N GLY A 339 19.71 2.95 20.92
CA GLY A 339 20.48 4.08 21.41
C GLY A 339 21.83 4.41 20.76
N LYS A 340 21.84 5.48 19.95
CA LYS A 340 22.78 6.60 20.12
C LYS A 340 22.27 7.85 19.42
N ILE A 341 21.62 8.72 20.18
CA ILE A 341 21.52 10.14 19.84
C ILE A 341 22.90 10.73 20.07
N GLU A 342 23.70 10.82 19.01
CA GLU A 342 24.86 11.70 18.97
C GLU A 342 24.74 12.62 17.75
N ASN A 343 24.61 13.90 18.08
CA ASN A 343 24.58 15.05 17.20
C ASN A 343 25.55 14.93 16.01
N THR A 344 25.01 14.68 14.82
CA THR A 344 25.63 15.16 13.58
C THR A 344 24.55 15.68 12.64
N ALA A 345 24.26 16.97 12.79
CA ALA A 345 23.68 17.77 11.73
C ALA A 345 24.65 17.75 10.52
N LYS A 346 24.44 16.81 9.60
CA LYS A 346 24.97 16.88 8.24
C LYS A 346 23.79 17.05 7.31
N ALA A 347 23.74 18.23 6.71
CA ALA A 347 22.73 18.69 5.79
C ALA A 347 22.42 17.64 4.70
N ALA A 348 21.32 16.92 4.86
CA ALA A 348 20.62 16.33 3.73
C ALA A 348 20.09 17.51 2.91
N LYS A 349 20.48 17.57 1.63
CA LYS A 349 19.97 18.57 0.68
C LYS A 349 18.45 18.44 0.64
N GLY A 350 17.76 19.41 1.23
CA GLY A 350 16.30 19.46 1.23
C GLY A 350 15.78 19.40 -0.20
N LEU A 351 14.92 18.41 -0.46
CA LEU A 351 14.11 18.37 -1.67
C LEU A 351 13.30 19.68 -1.71
N ASP A 352 13.29 20.37 -2.86
CA ASP A 352 12.62 21.67 -2.99
C ASP A 352 11.14 21.52 -2.59
N ARG A 353 10.71 22.29 -1.57
CA ARG A 353 9.32 22.32 -1.06
C ARG A 353 8.31 22.49 -2.20
N VAL A 354 8.68 23.25 -3.23
CA VAL A 354 7.85 23.48 -4.41
C VAL A 354 7.66 22.20 -5.22
N LEU A 355 8.73 21.41 -5.42
CA LEU A 355 8.68 20.15 -6.17
C LEU A 355 7.87 19.08 -5.45
N VAL A 356 7.99 19.00 -4.11
CA VAL A 356 7.21 18.05 -3.29
C VAL A 356 5.72 18.37 -3.37
N MET A 357 5.35 19.65 -3.23
CA MET A 357 3.96 20.09 -3.33
C MET A 357 3.38 19.86 -4.74
N GLN A 358 4.15 20.13 -5.80
CA GLN A 358 3.74 19.84 -7.18
C GLN A 358 3.54 18.33 -7.43
N SER A 359 4.37 17.49 -6.83
CA SER A 359 4.24 16.03 -6.94
C SER A 359 2.96 15.54 -6.23
N MET A 360 2.67 16.06 -5.04
CA MET A 360 1.43 15.77 -4.31
C MET A 360 0.18 16.24 -5.05
N GLU A 361 0.24 17.43 -5.66
CA GLU A 361 -0.85 17.93 -6.52
C GLU A 361 -1.06 17.02 -7.74
N SER A 362 0.02 16.57 -8.39
CA SER A 362 -0.04 15.62 -9.51
C SER A 362 -0.66 14.28 -9.09
N ILE A 363 -0.39 13.81 -7.87
CA ILE A 363 -1.02 12.60 -7.33
C ILE A 363 -2.54 12.81 -7.19
N LEU A 364 -2.96 13.92 -6.58
CA LEU A 364 -4.38 14.25 -6.42
C LEU A 364 -5.11 14.37 -7.76
N GLN A 365 -4.50 15.02 -8.76
CA GLN A 365 -5.05 15.11 -10.12
C GLN A 365 -5.16 13.74 -10.80
N THR A 366 -4.20 12.85 -10.56
CA THR A 366 -4.24 11.46 -11.07
C THR A 366 -5.40 10.68 -10.46
N VAL A 367 -5.61 10.85 -9.14
CA VAL A 367 -6.71 10.21 -8.41
C VAL A 367 -8.07 10.75 -8.86
N GLU A 368 -8.22 12.05 -9.04
CA GLU A 368 -9.43 12.66 -9.62
C GLU A 368 -9.71 12.15 -11.04
N GLY A 369 -8.68 12.10 -11.88
CA GLY A 369 -8.77 11.54 -13.23
C GLY A 369 -9.22 10.08 -13.22
N ALA A 370 -8.70 9.26 -12.30
CA ALA A 370 -9.13 7.88 -12.11
C ALA A 370 -10.57 7.79 -11.59
N TRP A 371 -10.96 8.64 -10.63
CA TRP A 371 -12.31 8.69 -10.08
C TRP A 371 -13.34 8.98 -11.17
N THR A 372 -13.08 9.99 -12.00
CA THR A 372 -14.01 10.45 -13.05
C THR A 372 -14.12 9.49 -14.23
N THR A 373 -13.01 8.85 -14.63
CA THR A 373 -12.98 8.00 -15.84
C THR A 373 -13.25 6.52 -15.58
N LYS A 374 -12.92 6.00 -14.39
CA LYS A 374 -12.87 4.56 -14.13
C LYS A 374 -13.86 4.05 -13.07
N MET A 375 -14.39 4.88 -12.16
CA MET A 375 -15.34 4.38 -11.14
C MET A 375 -16.63 3.79 -11.71
N THR A 376 -17.05 4.21 -12.90
CA THR A 376 -18.28 3.75 -13.54
C THR A 376 -18.06 2.52 -14.43
N SER A 377 -16.83 2.26 -14.90
CA SER A 377 -16.52 1.29 -15.96
C SER A 377 -15.42 0.26 -15.63
N ASP A 378 -14.43 0.61 -14.79
CA ASP A 378 -13.25 -0.21 -14.46
C ASP A 378 -12.76 0.05 -13.01
N ILE A 379 -13.43 -0.56 -12.03
CA ILE A 379 -13.13 -0.32 -10.62
C ILE A 379 -11.75 -0.89 -10.23
N PHE A 380 -11.31 -1.98 -10.87
CA PHE A 380 -10.00 -2.60 -10.61
C PHE A 380 -8.84 -1.71 -11.08
N GLY A 381 -8.99 -1.07 -12.24
CA GLY A 381 -8.04 -0.07 -12.71
C GLY A 381 -7.96 1.16 -11.81
N ALA A 382 -9.08 1.57 -11.20
CA ALA A 382 -9.08 2.66 -10.22
C ALA A 382 -8.37 2.27 -8.90
N GLN A 383 -8.62 1.07 -8.37
CA GLN A 383 -7.94 0.55 -7.18
C GLN A 383 -6.42 0.46 -7.39
N THR A 384 -5.98 0.06 -8.58
CA THR A 384 -4.55 -0.03 -8.90
C THR A 384 -3.86 1.32 -8.93
N ILE A 385 -4.53 2.34 -9.48
CA ILE A 385 -4.02 3.71 -9.46
C ILE A 385 -3.95 4.23 -8.02
N LEU A 386 -5.00 4.04 -7.22
CA LEU A 386 -5.03 4.46 -5.82
C LEU A 386 -3.90 3.82 -4.99
N ARG A 387 -3.63 2.52 -5.17
CA ARG A 387 -2.53 1.82 -4.50
C ARG A 387 -1.17 2.39 -4.88
N THR A 388 -0.96 2.64 -6.18
CA THR A 388 0.30 3.24 -6.68
C THR A 388 0.51 4.64 -6.10
N CYS A 389 -0.53 5.47 -6.11
CA CYS A 389 -0.49 6.81 -5.53
C CYS A 389 -0.18 6.79 -4.03
N LYS A 390 -0.74 5.81 -3.29
CA LYS A 390 -0.47 5.62 -1.85
C LYS A 390 0.99 5.22 -1.60
N GLU A 391 1.55 4.32 -2.41
CA GLU A 391 2.96 3.92 -2.32
C GLU A 391 3.92 5.08 -2.62
N GLU A 392 3.65 5.86 -3.68
CA GLU A 392 4.43 7.06 -4.01
C GLU A 392 4.41 8.07 -2.85
N LEU A 393 3.24 8.29 -2.23
CA LEU A 393 3.08 9.18 -1.08
C LEU A 393 3.83 8.73 0.17
N LYS A 394 3.87 7.42 0.45
CA LYS A 394 4.65 6.89 1.58
C LYS A 394 6.14 7.21 1.45
N VAL A 395 6.69 7.07 0.25
CA VAL A 395 8.10 7.43 -0.03
C VAL A 395 8.37 8.92 0.21
N PHE A 396 7.40 9.79 -0.10
CA PHE A 396 7.52 11.22 0.20
C PHE A 396 7.41 11.51 1.70
N ALA A 397 6.50 10.85 2.41
CA ALA A 397 6.28 11.02 3.85
C ALA A 397 7.55 10.73 4.65
N GLU A 398 8.21 9.60 4.39
CA GLU A 398 9.45 9.16 5.09
C GLU A 398 10.61 10.16 4.97
N ASN A 399 10.61 10.99 3.93
CA ASN A 399 11.67 11.97 3.65
C ASN A 399 11.31 13.41 4.04
N SER A 400 10.12 13.63 4.61
CA SER A 400 9.57 14.96 4.88
C SER A 400 9.28 15.17 6.37
N ALA A 401 9.65 16.35 6.90
CA ALA A 401 9.41 16.73 8.29
C ALA A 401 8.61 18.03 8.38
N GLY A 402 8.02 18.29 9.55
CA GLY A 402 7.23 19.49 9.81
C GLY A 402 5.92 19.50 9.02
N SER A 403 5.51 20.68 8.52
CA SER A 403 4.20 20.84 7.85
C SER A 403 4.07 20.05 6.55
N ILE A 404 5.19 19.78 5.85
CA ILE A 404 5.21 18.95 4.64
C ILE A 404 4.92 17.50 5.03
N GLY A 405 5.54 16.99 6.09
CA GLY A 405 5.28 15.65 6.62
C GLY A 405 3.84 15.49 7.10
N ALA A 406 3.33 16.45 7.87
CA ALA A 406 1.93 16.46 8.31
C ALA A 406 0.96 16.43 7.12
N PHE A 407 1.27 17.16 6.05
CA PHE A 407 0.46 17.14 4.83
C PHE A 407 0.56 15.81 4.07
N SER A 408 1.76 15.23 3.95
CA SER A 408 1.94 13.88 3.38
C SER A 408 1.09 12.84 4.13
N ASN A 409 1.12 12.87 5.46
CA ASN A 409 0.37 11.95 6.31
C ASN A 409 -1.14 12.16 6.18
N PHE A 410 -1.60 13.42 6.15
CA PHE A 410 -3.00 13.74 5.88
C PHE A 410 -3.45 13.19 4.52
N LEU A 411 -2.64 13.35 3.48
CA LEU A 411 -2.97 12.88 2.14
C LEU A 411 -2.96 11.34 2.05
N CYS A 412 -2.09 10.67 2.80
CA CYS A 412 -2.14 9.21 2.97
C CYS A 412 -3.47 8.74 3.58
N GLU A 413 -3.95 9.42 4.63
CA GLU A 413 -5.25 9.14 5.25
C GLU A 413 -6.40 9.41 4.26
N TYR A 414 -6.36 10.53 3.55
CA TYR A 414 -7.35 10.89 2.54
C TYR A 414 -7.44 9.82 1.44
N LEU A 415 -6.30 9.42 0.85
CA LEU A 415 -6.29 8.37 -0.18
C LEU A 415 -6.72 7.01 0.38
N HIS A 416 -6.43 6.71 1.64
CA HIS A 416 -6.91 5.50 2.28
C HIS A 416 -8.44 5.52 2.43
N ALA A 417 -9.02 6.63 2.87
CA ALA A 417 -10.47 6.81 2.92
C ALA A 417 -11.12 6.66 1.54
N ILE A 418 -10.55 7.28 0.50
CA ILE A 418 -11.02 7.10 -0.88
C ILE A 418 -10.96 5.62 -1.30
N HIS A 419 -9.87 4.90 -1.01
CA HIS A 419 -9.76 3.48 -1.32
C HIS A 419 -10.85 2.64 -0.64
N LEU A 420 -11.09 2.88 0.66
CA LEU A 420 -12.15 2.20 1.42
C LEU A 420 -13.54 2.50 0.85
N ILE A 421 -13.80 3.75 0.45
CA ILE A 421 -15.07 4.13 -0.21
C ILE A 421 -15.29 3.31 -1.49
N VAL A 422 -14.25 3.08 -2.28
CA VAL A 422 -14.33 2.29 -3.51
C VAL A 422 -14.65 0.84 -3.22
N GLU A 423 -14.01 0.25 -2.21
CA GLU A 423 -14.29 -1.12 -1.78
C GLU A 423 -15.71 -1.28 -1.23
N ILE A 424 -16.14 -0.36 -0.36
CA ILE A 424 -17.50 -0.32 0.17
C ILE A 424 -18.51 -0.20 -0.98
N TRP A 425 -18.23 0.66 -1.96
CA TRP A 425 -19.10 0.83 -3.13
C TRP A 425 -19.18 -0.42 -4.02
N GLN A 426 -18.06 -1.13 -4.21
CA GLN A 426 -18.05 -2.41 -4.92
C GLN A 426 -18.97 -3.42 -4.23
N LEU A 427 -18.93 -3.51 -2.90
CA LEU A 427 -19.79 -4.40 -2.13
C LEU A 427 -21.26 -4.03 -2.28
N ILE A 428 -21.61 -2.74 -2.16
CA ILE A 428 -22.99 -2.26 -2.33
C ILE A 428 -23.52 -2.57 -3.74
N LYS A 429 -22.69 -2.46 -4.79
CA LYS A 429 -23.08 -2.74 -6.18
C LYS A 429 -23.26 -4.25 -6.46
N LEU A 430 -22.52 -5.10 -5.75
CA LEU A 430 -22.56 -6.56 -5.93
C LEU A 430 -23.73 -7.21 -5.20
N ASP A 431 -24.33 -6.53 -4.22
CA ASP A 431 -25.40 -7.09 -3.40
C ASP A 431 -26.76 -7.04 -4.10
N ASN A 432 -26.95 -7.94 -5.07
CA ASN A 432 -28.28 -8.48 -5.40
C ASN A 432 -28.52 -9.69 -4.48
N SER A 433 -28.94 -9.42 -3.25
CA SER A 433 -29.57 -10.37 -2.32
C SER A 433 -28.76 -11.62 -1.93
N TYR A 434 -28.38 -11.66 -0.64
CA TYR A 434 -27.91 -12.81 0.13
C TYR A 434 -26.55 -13.40 -0.31
N THR A 435 -25.61 -13.51 0.65
CA THR A 435 -24.44 -14.44 0.70
C THR A 435 -23.02 -13.85 0.66
N PHE A 436 -22.76 -12.66 1.22
CA PHE A 436 -21.43 -12.35 1.76
C PHE A 436 -21.57 -11.95 3.24
N GLY A 437 -20.68 -12.48 4.09
CA GLY A 437 -20.79 -12.35 5.54
C GLY A 437 -20.94 -10.89 5.98
N LEU A 438 -21.97 -10.64 6.78
CA LEU A 438 -22.37 -9.36 7.39
C LEU A 438 -21.19 -8.57 8.00
N THR A 439 -20.09 -9.24 8.31
CA THR A 439 -18.89 -8.74 8.99
C THR A 439 -17.95 -7.91 8.11
N SER A 440 -17.88 -8.16 6.79
CA SER A 440 -16.87 -7.50 5.92
C SER A 440 -17.16 -6.02 5.65
N HIS A 441 -18.43 -5.67 5.38
CA HIS A 441 -18.85 -4.29 5.16
C HIS A 441 -18.68 -3.42 6.43
N ASP A 442 -19.00 -3.99 7.59
CA ASP A 442 -18.88 -3.31 8.89
C ASP A 442 -17.44 -2.97 9.23
N ILE A 443 -16.52 -3.90 8.97
CA ILE A 443 -15.09 -3.68 9.17
C ILE A 443 -14.59 -2.55 8.27
N LEU A 444 -14.97 -2.55 6.99
CA LEU A 444 -14.55 -1.49 6.05
C LEU A 444 -15.14 -0.13 6.41
N LEU A 445 -16.41 -0.08 6.82
CA LEU A 445 -17.04 1.16 7.26
C LEU A 445 -16.42 1.69 8.55
N GLU A 446 -16.07 0.83 9.50
CA GLU A 446 -15.38 1.25 10.72
C GLU A 446 -13.98 1.76 10.42
N LYS A 447 -13.22 1.10 9.53
CA LYS A 447 -11.93 1.59 9.04
C LYS A 447 -12.06 2.97 8.39
N LEU A 448 -13.11 3.19 7.59
CA LEU A 448 -13.38 4.48 6.96
C LEU A 448 -13.66 5.55 8.02
N ASN A 449 -14.51 5.25 9.00
CA ASN A 449 -14.81 6.15 10.11
C ASN A 449 -13.58 6.47 10.97
N ILE A 450 -12.65 5.53 11.15
CA ILE A 450 -11.38 5.76 11.86
C ILE A 450 -10.51 6.73 11.06
N SER A 451 -10.31 6.50 9.76
CA SER A 451 -9.49 7.37 8.91
C SER A 451 -10.06 8.79 8.81
N ILE A 452 -11.39 8.94 8.69
CA ILE A 452 -12.06 10.24 8.72
C ILE A 452 -11.87 10.94 10.07
N ARG A 453 -12.05 10.24 11.19
CA ARG A 453 -11.78 10.82 12.53
C ARG A 453 -10.34 11.27 12.70
N ARG A 454 -9.37 10.53 12.16
CA ARG A 454 -7.96 10.95 12.14
C ARG A 454 -7.78 12.24 11.35
N MET A 455 -8.40 12.37 10.17
CA MET A 455 -8.37 13.62 9.42
C MET A 455 -9.04 14.79 10.16
N GLU A 456 -10.17 14.55 10.85
CA GLU A 456 -10.93 15.57 11.60
C GLU A 456 -10.16 16.07 12.84
N TYR A 457 -9.49 15.18 13.57
CA TYR A 457 -8.98 15.47 14.93
C TYR A 457 -7.47 15.40 15.07
N CYS A 458 -6.73 14.67 14.22
CA CYS A 458 -5.27 14.54 14.32
C CYS A 458 -4.51 15.59 13.49
N TYR A 459 -5.19 16.56 12.89
CA TYR A 459 -4.55 17.61 12.09
C TYR A 459 -5.09 18.99 12.46
N ALA A 460 -4.21 19.83 12.99
CA ALA A 460 -4.50 21.24 13.23
C ALA A 460 -4.17 22.09 11.99
N GLY A 461 -4.92 23.18 11.82
CA GLY A 461 -4.69 24.13 10.73
C GLY A 461 -5.32 23.76 9.40
N LEU A 462 -6.33 22.87 9.40
CA LEU A 462 -7.17 22.62 8.22
C LEU A 462 -7.73 23.95 7.70
N ASN A 463 -7.49 24.23 6.41
CA ASN A 463 -8.18 25.34 5.77
C ASN A 463 -9.64 24.94 5.49
N ARG A 464 -10.46 25.93 5.13
CA ARG A 464 -11.90 25.71 4.90
C ARG A 464 -12.17 24.69 3.78
N GLU A 465 -11.34 24.67 2.74
CA GLU A 465 -11.50 23.74 1.63
C GLU A 465 -11.29 22.28 2.07
N LEU A 466 -10.20 22.02 2.79
CA LEU A 466 -9.90 20.69 3.35
C LEU A 466 -10.95 20.27 4.38
N GLU A 467 -11.39 21.19 5.24
CA GLU A 467 -12.43 20.89 6.23
C GLU A 467 -13.75 20.48 5.54
N VAL A 468 -14.16 21.19 4.48
CA VAL A 468 -15.33 20.81 3.68
C VAL A 468 -15.15 19.43 3.03
N GLN A 469 -13.96 19.12 2.50
CA GLN A 469 -13.69 17.80 1.90
C GLN A 469 -13.78 16.66 2.92
N VAL A 470 -13.22 16.83 4.12
CA VAL A 470 -13.30 15.82 5.19
C VAL A 470 -14.76 15.63 5.64
N LEU A 471 -15.53 16.72 5.77
CA LEU A 471 -16.95 16.65 6.09
C LEU A 471 -17.78 16.00 4.97
N GLU A 472 -17.43 16.20 3.69
CA GLU A 472 -18.04 15.48 2.55
C GLU A 472 -17.80 13.96 2.66
N LEU A 473 -16.59 13.53 3.02
CA LEU A 473 -16.29 12.11 3.29
C LEU A 473 -17.09 11.58 4.48
N SER A 474 -17.21 12.38 5.55
CA SER A 474 -18.01 12.06 6.74
C SER A 474 -19.48 11.86 6.38
N LEU A 475 -20.07 12.72 5.53
CA LEU A 475 -21.42 12.54 5.00
C LEU A 475 -21.56 11.22 4.22
N LEU A 476 -20.59 10.91 3.35
CA LEU A 476 -20.62 9.71 2.53
C LEU A 476 -20.54 8.43 3.39
N ALA A 477 -19.67 8.41 4.41
CA ALA A 477 -19.58 7.30 5.36
C ALA A 477 -20.89 7.11 6.13
N ASN A 478 -21.55 8.19 6.56
CA ASN A 478 -22.86 8.11 7.20
C ASN A 478 -23.94 7.58 6.23
N LEU A 479 -23.90 7.95 4.95
CA LEU A 479 -24.82 7.40 3.94
C LEU A 479 -24.65 5.89 3.75
N PHE A 480 -23.42 5.39 3.72
CA PHE A 480 -23.16 3.95 3.70
C PHE A 480 -23.66 3.25 4.97
N GLY A 481 -23.50 3.89 6.14
CA GLY A 481 -24.10 3.39 7.38
C GLY A 481 -25.62 3.31 7.34
N LEU A 482 -26.29 4.28 6.69
CA LEU A 482 -27.75 4.29 6.54
C LEU A 482 -28.27 3.19 5.60
N SER A 483 -27.50 2.78 4.61
CA SER A 483 -27.91 1.75 3.64
C SER A 483 -28.17 0.37 4.27
N LYS A 484 -27.72 0.17 5.52
CA LYS A 484 -27.75 -1.11 6.24
C LYS A 484 -28.91 -1.23 7.24
N ILE A 485 -29.39 -0.12 7.81
CA ILE A 485 -30.29 -0.18 8.97
C ILE A 485 -31.73 0.01 8.50
N GLU A 486 -32.58 -1.01 8.65
CA GLU A 486 -34.05 -0.93 8.44
C GLU A 486 -34.73 0.15 9.33
N ALA A 487 -33.98 0.77 10.25
CA ALA A 487 -34.40 1.93 11.02
C ALA A 487 -33.22 2.91 11.24
N CYS A 488 -33.33 4.13 10.71
CA CYS A 488 -32.37 5.20 11.01
C CYS A 488 -32.23 5.42 12.53
N SER A 489 -31.03 5.22 13.09
CA SER A 489 -30.81 5.52 14.50
C SER A 489 -30.80 7.04 14.72
N LYS A 490 -31.40 7.50 15.83
CA LYS A 490 -31.41 8.92 16.22
C LYS A 490 -29.99 9.50 16.28
N VAL A 491 -29.00 8.67 16.63
CA VAL A 491 -27.58 9.02 16.71
C VAL A 491 -27.02 9.37 15.33
N VAL A 492 -27.25 8.53 14.32
CA VAL A 492 -26.76 8.78 12.94
C VAL A 492 -27.41 10.02 12.34
N LEU A 493 -28.72 10.21 12.53
CA LEU A 493 -29.43 11.42 12.08
C LEU A 493 -28.91 12.69 12.77
N SER A 494 -28.61 12.62 14.07
CA SER A 494 -28.05 13.75 14.80
C SER A 494 -26.63 14.10 14.34
N LYS A 495 -25.82 13.10 13.98
CA LYS A 495 -24.48 13.29 13.41
C LYS A 495 -24.58 13.95 12.03
N LEU A 496 -25.47 13.48 11.16
CA LEU A 496 -25.74 14.09 9.85
C LEU A 496 -26.17 15.54 9.97
N LEU A 497 -27.11 15.85 10.87
CA LEU A 497 -27.57 17.22 11.10
C LEU A 497 -26.43 18.12 11.58
N TRP A 498 -25.57 17.62 12.48
CA TRP A 498 -24.40 18.36 12.94
C TRP A 498 -23.42 18.66 11.79
N ILE A 499 -23.13 17.67 10.94
CA ILE A 499 -22.25 17.86 9.77
C ILE A 499 -22.84 18.88 8.79
N ILE A 500 -24.14 18.77 8.49
CA ILE A 500 -24.86 19.72 7.62
C ILE A 500 -24.78 21.15 8.19
N SER A 501 -25.04 21.31 9.49
CA SER A 501 -24.97 22.61 10.17
C SER A 501 -23.56 23.20 10.15
N ARG A 502 -22.54 22.35 10.32
CA ARG A 502 -21.13 22.76 10.24
C ARG A 502 -20.78 23.23 8.83
N LEU A 503 -21.21 22.50 7.80
CA LEU A 503 -21.03 22.88 6.40
C LEU A 503 -21.73 24.21 6.06
N ASP A 504 -22.94 24.45 6.59
CA ASP A 504 -23.61 25.74 6.44
C ASP A 504 -22.81 26.88 7.08
N GLY A 505 -22.28 26.66 8.29
CA GLY A 505 -21.44 27.65 8.97
C GLY A 505 -20.17 27.99 8.20
N LEU A 506 -19.51 27.00 7.59
CA LEU A 506 -18.29 27.20 6.79
C LEU A 506 -18.54 27.93 5.47
N CYS A 507 -19.72 27.75 4.87
CA CYS A 507 -20.10 28.35 3.59
C CYS A 507 -20.94 29.63 3.70
N ALA A 508 -21.29 30.06 4.92
CA ALA A 508 -22.23 31.17 5.16
C ALA A 508 -21.77 32.53 4.57
N ASP A 509 -20.46 32.76 4.46
CA ASP A 509 -19.88 34.00 3.93
C ASP A 509 -19.56 33.95 2.43
N GLY A 510 -19.94 32.85 1.74
CA GLY A 510 -19.69 32.66 0.31
C GLY A 510 -18.24 32.34 -0.05
N SER A 511 -17.38 32.06 0.94
CA SER A 511 -15.96 31.75 0.72
C SER A 511 -15.68 30.36 0.16
N CYS A 512 -16.65 29.45 0.23
CA CYS A 512 -16.53 28.09 -0.29
C CYS A 512 -17.84 27.64 -0.94
N GLU A 513 -17.77 27.02 -2.11
CA GLU A 513 -18.94 26.52 -2.83
C GLU A 513 -19.29 25.08 -2.39
N LEU A 514 -20.53 24.87 -1.98
CA LEU A 514 -21.07 23.53 -1.70
C LEU A 514 -21.14 22.72 -3.01
N SER A 515 -20.65 21.48 -2.97
CA SER A 515 -20.78 20.54 -4.09
C SER A 515 -22.24 20.21 -4.37
N ASP A 516 -22.51 19.75 -5.60
CA ASP A 516 -23.83 19.24 -5.98
C ASP A 516 -24.26 18.07 -5.09
N PHE A 517 -23.30 17.26 -4.64
CA PHE A 517 -23.50 16.19 -3.65
C PHE A 517 -24.07 16.72 -2.34
N ILE A 518 -23.41 17.71 -1.70
CA ILE A 518 -23.92 18.29 -0.44
C ILE A 518 -25.30 18.93 -0.66
N ARG A 519 -25.49 19.64 -1.78
CA ARG A 519 -26.74 20.34 -2.08
C ARG A 519 -27.91 19.36 -2.20
N GLU A 520 -27.70 18.21 -2.86
CA GLU A 520 -28.74 17.19 -2.98
C GLU A 520 -28.99 16.48 -1.64
N ILE A 521 -27.94 16.17 -0.85
CA ILE A 521 -28.11 15.63 0.51
C ILE A 521 -28.97 16.56 1.36
N LYS A 522 -28.65 17.86 1.42
CA LYS A 522 -29.41 18.86 2.19
C LYS A 522 -30.86 18.89 1.76
N LYS A 523 -31.12 18.97 0.45
CA LYS A 523 -32.47 18.94 -0.11
C LYS A 523 -33.23 17.66 0.26
N THR A 524 -32.59 16.49 0.20
CA THR A 524 -33.23 15.23 0.61
C THR A 524 -33.50 15.18 2.12
N PHE A 525 -32.62 15.74 2.94
CA PHE A 525 -32.77 15.80 4.40
C PHE A 525 -33.90 16.76 4.80
N ASP A 526 -33.99 17.93 4.17
CA ASP A 526 -35.02 18.94 4.41
C ASP A 526 -36.41 18.47 3.95
N ALA A 527 -36.48 17.69 2.85
CA ALA A 527 -37.73 17.19 2.31
C ALA A 527 -38.32 16.01 3.10
N ASN A 528 -37.47 15.14 3.66
CA ASN A 528 -37.90 14.04 4.52
C ASN A 528 -36.78 13.65 5.50
N PRO A 529 -36.90 13.97 6.81
CA PRO A 529 -35.89 13.60 7.80
C PRO A 529 -35.89 12.08 8.11
N ILE A 530 -36.84 11.32 7.56
CA ILE A 530 -36.87 9.86 7.65
C ILE A 530 -35.95 9.32 6.55
N GLY A 531 -34.82 8.71 6.93
CA GLY A 531 -33.73 8.34 6.01
C GLY A 531 -34.06 7.29 4.95
N ASP A 532 -35.29 6.77 4.88
CA ASP A 532 -35.77 5.87 3.82
C ASP A 532 -35.61 6.49 2.41
N THR A 533 -35.83 7.81 2.29
CA THR A 533 -35.63 8.53 1.02
C THR A 533 -34.15 8.72 0.66
N MET A 534 -33.26 8.79 1.66
CA MET A 534 -31.80 8.82 1.46
C MET A 534 -31.31 7.45 0.98
N ILE A 535 -31.77 6.38 1.62
CA ILE A 535 -31.40 4.99 1.30
C ILE A 535 -31.77 4.66 -0.16
N GLY A 536 -32.98 5.00 -0.60
CA GLY A 536 -33.41 4.80 -1.98
C GLY A 536 -32.64 5.60 -3.03
N ASN A 537 -31.96 6.68 -2.63
CA ASN A 537 -31.20 7.59 -3.49
C ASN A 537 -29.67 7.42 -3.36
N ILE A 538 -29.16 6.42 -2.65
CA ILE A 538 -27.71 6.25 -2.46
C ILE A 538 -26.95 6.21 -3.79
N HIS A 539 -27.49 5.54 -4.81
CA HIS A 539 -26.83 5.48 -6.12
C HIS A 539 -26.76 6.81 -6.85
N THR A 540 -27.79 7.65 -6.72
CA THR A 540 -27.79 8.99 -7.33
C THR A 540 -26.89 9.93 -6.55
N LEU A 541 -26.95 9.90 -5.21
CA LEU A 541 -26.08 10.69 -4.33
C LEU A 541 -24.60 10.34 -4.51
N PHE A 542 -24.24 9.06 -4.53
CA PHE A 542 -22.85 8.62 -4.78
C PHE A 542 -22.34 9.10 -6.14
N GLY A 543 -23.19 9.10 -7.18
CA GLY A 543 -22.84 9.61 -8.51
C GLY A 543 -22.53 11.11 -8.57
N LEU A 544 -23.00 11.89 -7.59
CA LEU A 544 -22.71 13.31 -7.44
C LEU A 544 -21.40 13.59 -6.69
N PHE A 545 -20.87 12.61 -5.95
CA PHE A 545 -19.62 12.77 -5.21
C PHE A 545 -18.42 12.84 -6.17
N ARG A 546 -17.57 13.84 -5.94
CA ARG A 546 -16.36 14.10 -6.73
C ARG A 546 -15.18 14.21 -5.78
N VAL A 547 -14.10 13.51 -6.11
CA VAL A 547 -12.80 13.75 -5.48
C VAL A 547 -12.28 15.09 -5.99
N LYS A 548 -12.05 16.04 -5.08
CA LYS A 548 -11.57 17.39 -5.41
C LYS A 548 -10.06 17.45 -5.20
N PRO A 549 -9.27 18.02 -6.14
CA PRO A 549 -7.88 18.34 -5.89
C PRO A 549 -7.85 19.58 -5.00
N ALA A 550 -7.47 19.43 -3.73
CA ALA A 550 -7.17 20.61 -2.91
C ALA A 550 -5.99 21.37 -3.55
N ARG A 551 -6.08 22.70 -3.60
CA ARG A 551 -5.09 23.57 -4.29
C ARG A 551 -4.26 24.40 -3.32
N ASP A 552 -4.81 24.65 -2.14
CA ASP A 552 -4.10 25.24 -1.02
C ASP A 552 -4.18 24.25 0.13
N PHE A 553 -3.04 23.95 0.74
CA PHE A 553 -2.92 22.95 1.79
C PHE A 553 -2.59 23.57 3.15
N GLY A 554 -2.44 24.91 3.21
CA GLY A 554 -2.11 25.60 4.44
C GLY A 554 -0.81 25.10 5.10
N MET A 555 -0.67 25.37 6.39
CA MET A 555 0.40 24.85 7.24
C MET A 555 -0.21 23.85 8.22
N LEU A 556 -0.41 22.61 7.77
CA LEU A 556 -0.91 21.55 8.64
C LEU A 556 0.12 21.20 9.71
N LYS A 557 -0.41 20.91 10.90
CA LYS A 557 0.34 20.41 12.04
C LYS A 557 -0.30 19.11 12.50
N GLU A 558 0.45 18.02 12.44
CA GLU A 558 -0.02 16.73 12.93
C GLU A 558 -0.05 16.73 14.46
N ILE A 559 -1.16 16.27 15.02
CA ILE A 559 -1.36 16.05 16.45
C ILE A 559 -1.03 14.58 16.71
N SER A 560 0.04 14.32 17.44
CA SER A 560 0.53 12.97 17.70
C SER A 560 1.13 12.85 19.10
N ALA A 561 1.28 11.62 19.56
CA ALA A 561 1.89 11.31 20.83
C ALA A 561 2.85 10.13 20.67
N VAL A 562 4.00 10.21 21.34
CA VAL A 562 4.94 9.10 21.48
C VAL A 562 4.95 8.70 22.94
N LEU A 563 4.71 7.42 23.20
CA LEU A 563 4.96 6.84 24.52
C LEU A 563 6.25 6.04 24.48
N GLN A 564 6.89 5.95 25.64
CA GLN A 564 7.98 5.03 25.89
C GLN A 564 7.82 4.48 27.31
N VAL A 565 7.90 3.17 27.47
CA VAL A 565 7.87 2.52 28.79
C VAL A 565 9.26 2.60 29.40
N CYS A 566 9.35 2.95 30.69
CA CYS A 566 10.62 2.98 31.39
C CYS A 566 11.05 1.57 31.81
N ASP A 567 12.30 1.21 31.54
CA ASP A 567 12.97 -0.01 32.03
C ASP A 567 12.20 -1.33 31.79
N ASN A 568 11.48 -1.44 30.67
CA ASN A 568 10.71 -2.63 30.33
C ASN A 568 11.04 -3.15 28.93
N SER A 569 11.29 -4.46 28.83
CA SER A 569 11.41 -5.19 27.58
C SER A 569 11.00 -6.64 27.78
N SER A 570 10.95 -7.42 26.69
CA SER A 570 10.72 -8.87 26.78
C SER A 570 11.80 -9.58 27.61
N GLU A 571 13.03 -9.07 27.60
CA GLU A 571 14.16 -9.58 28.39
C GLU A 571 14.19 -9.03 29.83
N ASN A 572 13.57 -7.87 30.06
CA ASN A 572 13.48 -7.22 31.36
C ASN A 572 12.02 -6.91 31.74
N PRO A 573 11.21 -7.93 32.09
CA PRO A 573 9.81 -7.73 32.44
C PRO A 573 9.65 -7.11 33.83
N LEU A 574 8.59 -6.31 34.01
CA LEU A 574 8.23 -5.72 35.29
C LEU A 574 7.67 -6.81 36.23
N SER A 575 8.13 -6.78 37.47
CA SER A 575 7.66 -7.67 38.52
C SER A 575 6.30 -7.21 39.07
N TYR A 576 5.34 -8.12 39.23
CA TYR A 576 4.04 -7.81 39.84
C TYR A 576 3.53 -8.90 40.79
N ILE A 577 2.59 -8.56 41.65
CA ILE A 577 1.88 -9.52 42.51
C ILE A 577 0.47 -9.68 41.95
N CYS A 578 0.08 -10.93 41.68
CA CYS A 578 -1.23 -11.27 41.14
C CYS A 578 -2.36 -10.65 41.99
N GLY A 579 -3.25 -9.90 41.34
CA GLY A 579 -4.46 -9.33 41.95
C GLY A 579 -4.22 -8.02 42.70
N LEU A 580 -2.98 -7.54 42.78
CA LEU A 580 -2.66 -6.21 43.29
C LEU A 580 -2.45 -5.23 42.13
N PRO A 581 -2.79 -3.94 42.31
CA PRO A 581 -2.47 -2.92 41.32
C PRO A 581 -0.96 -2.78 41.12
N VAL A 582 -0.54 -2.47 39.89
CA VAL A 582 0.86 -2.20 39.54
C VAL A 582 0.98 -0.89 38.79
N GLY A 583 1.95 -0.05 39.18
CA GLY A 583 2.21 1.22 38.49
C GLY A 583 3.17 1.01 37.31
N VAL A 584 2.80 1.54 36.15
CA VAL A 584 3.63 1.49 34.93
C VAL A 584 4.14 2.89 34.63
N SER A 585 5.47 3.03 34.52
CA SER A 585 6.10 4.32 34.28
C SER A 585 6.27 4.57 32.78
N PHE A 586 5.80 5.72 32.31
CA PHE A 586 5.92 6.14 30.91
C PHE A 586 6.62 7.48 30.79
N ASN A 587 7.49 7.60 29.79
CA ASN A 587 7.92 8.87 29.23
C ASN A 587 7.04 9.17 28.02
N ILE A 588 6.52 10.39 27.94
CA ILE A 588 5.48 10.77 26.99
C ILE A 588 5.89 12.08 26.31
N SER A 589 5.86 12.08 24.99
CA SER A 589 6.08 13.27 24.16
C SER A 589 4.82 13.56 23.35
N LEU A 590 4.26 14.75 23.52
CA LEU A 590 3.03 15.21 22.89
C LEU A 590 3.33 16.33 21.91
N TRP A 591 2.80 16.23 20.68
CA TRP A 591 3.04 17.19 19.60
C TRP A 591 1.74 17.90 19.21
N ASN A 592 1.76 19.23 19.19
CA ASN A 592 0.64 20.10 18.83
C ASN A 592 -0.64 19.87 19.66
N ILE A 593 -0.51 19.43 20.92
CA ILE A 593 -1.64 19.16 21.83
C ILE A 593 -1.93 20.37 22.73
N SER A 594 -3.13 20.95 22.56
CA SER A 594 -3.68 21.99 23.44
C SER A 594 -4.21 21.43 24.76
N SER A 595 -4.41 22.30 25.76
CA SER A 595 -5.03 21.95 27.04
C SER A 595 -6.53 21.62 26.95
N HIS A 596 -7.17 21.88 25.80
CA HIS A 596 -8.58 21.57 25.58
C HIS A 596 -8.81 20.12 25.13
N HIS A 597 -7.76 19.45 24.65
CA HIS A 597 -7.85 18.05 24.26
C HIS A 597 -7.93 17.16 25.50
N ARG A 598 -8.84 16.18 25.49
CA ARG A 598 -8.93 15.18 26.56
C ARG A 598 -8.23 13.91 26.11
N LEU A 599 -7.15 13.57 26.82
CA LEU A 599 -6.32 12.40 26.51
C LEU A 599 -6.55 11.28 27.52
N TRP A 600 -6.51 10.06 27.03
CA TRP A 600 -6.76 8.85 27.80
C TRP A 600 -5.73 7.78 27.45
N PHE A 601 -5.16 7.14 28.46
CA PHE A 601 -4.51 5.85 28.28
C PHE A 601 -5.59 4.81 28.07
N ARG A 602 -5.37 3.92 27.11
CA ARG A 602 -6.05 2.63 27.02
C ARG A 602 -5.05 1.55 27.38
N MET A 603 -5.38 0.76 28.38
CA MET A 603 -4.59 -0.33 28.92
C MET A 603 -5.39 -1.61 28.74
N SER A 604 -4.91 -2.55 27.93
CA SER A 604 -5.65 -3.78 27.61
C SER A 604 -4.86 -5.05 27.90
N ILE A 605 -5.54 -6.03 28.51
CA ILE A 605 -5.02 -7.34 28.86
C ILE A 605 -6.01 -8.38 28.33
N GLY A 606 -5.69 -8.96 27.17
CA GLY A 606 -6.64 -9.79 26.43
C GLY A 606 -7.92 -9.00 26.16
N GLU A 607 -9.00 -9.47 26.76
CA GLU A 607 -10.38 -8.98 26.69
C GLU A 607 -10.65 -7.78 27.64
N SER A 608 -9.87 -7.67 28.72
CA SER A 608 -10.07 -6.61 29.72
C SER A 608 -9.46 -5.28 29.29
N MET A 609 -10.21 -4.18 29.44
CA MET A 609 -9.76 -2.83 29.11
C MET A 609 -9.95 -1.86 30.29
N GLN A 610 -8.89 -1.10 30.59
CA GLN A 610 -8.89 -0.01 31.56
C GLN A 610 -8.54 1.30 30.84
N HIS A 611 -9.18 2.39 31.27
CA HIS A 611 -8.83 3.73 30.81
C HIS A 611 -8.31 4.58 31.97
N ALA A 612 -7.28 5.39 31.73
CA ALA A 612 -6.78 6.35 32.70
C ALA A 612 -6.65 7.73 32.04
N PHE A 613 -7.18 8.77 32.69
CA PHE A 613 -7.11 10.13 32.17
C PHE A 613 -5.69 10.68 32.28
N LEU A 614 -5.19 11.34 31.22
CA LEU A 614 -3.90 12.01 31.23
C LEU A 614 -4.07 13.48 31.61
N GLU A 615 -3.51 13.85 32.75
CA GLU A 615 -3.50 15.23 33.24
C GLU A 615 -2.24 15.97 32.73
N PHE A 616 -2.42 17.16 32.16
CA PHE A 616 -1.30 17.94 31.59
C PHE A 616 -0.42 18.65 32.63
N SER A 617 -0.80 18.64 33.91
CA SER A 617 -0.09 19.39 34.96
C SER A 617 1.34 18.92 35.18
N SER A 618 1.67 17.68 34.80
CA SER A 618 3.01 17.07 34.89
C SER A 618 3.88 17.24 33.65
N PHE A 619 3.41 17.93 32.62
CA PHE A 619 4.11 18.08 31.34
C PHE A 619 4.80 19.45 31.23
N GLU A 620 6.07 19.43 30.86
CA GLU A 620 6.89 20.61 30.59
C GLU A 620 7.02 20.83 29.07
N GLY A 621 6.99 22.09 28.62
CA GLY A 621 7.15 22.43 27.20
C GLY A 621 6.28 23.59 26.75
N ASN A 622 6.10 23.72 25.44
CA ASN A 622 5.23 24.73 24.81
C ASN A 622 4.01 24.06 24.16
N GLU A 623 3.19 24.79 23.41
CA GLU A 623 2.03 24.19 22.73
C GLU A 623 2.40 23.27 21.56
N GLU A 624 3.61 23.39 21.00
CA GLU A 624 4.06 22.54 19.90
C GLU A 624 4.62 21.21 20.38
N VAL A 625 5.36 21.20 21.49
CA VAL A 625 5.96 19.99 22.08
C VAL A 625 5.88 20.06 23.60
N LYS A 626 5.30 19.02 24.20
CA LYS A 626 5.26 18.82 25.65
C LYS A 626 5.83 17.45 25.98
N ASN A 627 6.73 17.40 26.95
CA ASN A 627 7.30 16.16 27.44
C ASN A 627 6.96 16.01 28.92
N GLY A 628 6.64 14.78 29.32
CA GLY A 628 6.31 14.48 30.70
C GLY A 628 6.57 13.02 31.01
N SER A 629 6.75 12.72 32.28
CA SER A 629 6.83 11.34 32.77
C SER A 629 5.72 11.12 33.78
N MET A 630 5.02 9.99 33.69
CA MET A 630 3.94 9.66 34.62
C MET A 630 3.89 8.17 34.90
N VAL A 631 3.47 7.83 36.12
CA VAL A 631 3.16 6.46 36.52
C VAL A 631 1.64 6.26 36.42
N VAL A 632 1.21 5.32 35.59
CA VAL A 632 -0.20 4.97 35.41
C VAL A 632 -0.48 3.66 36.12
N PRO A 633 -1.44 3.62 37.07
CA PRO A 633 -1.79 2.38 37.76
C PRO A 633 -2.61 1.47 36.84
N LEU A 634 -2.24 0.20 36.78
CA LEU A 634 -3.09 -0.90 36.31
C LEU A 634 -3.79 -1.48 37.54
N ASP A 635 -5.11 -1.29 37.63
CA ASP A 635 -5.88 -1.56 38.86
C ASP A 635 -6.09 -3.06 39.11
N ALA A 636 -6.23 -3.86 38.04
CA ALA A 636 -6.49 -5.29 38.12
C ALA A 636 -5.45 -6.08 37.32
N THR A 637 -4.50 -6.70 38.02
CA THR A 637 -3.53 -7.60 37.40
C THR A 637 -4.07 -9.04 37.33
N PRO A 638 -3.84 -9.76 36.22
CA PRO A 638 -4.37 -11.11 36.04
C PRO A 638 -3.68 -12.14 36.95
N MET A 639 -4.42 -13.21 37.26
CA MET A 639 -3.91 -14.42 37.93
C MET A 639 -3.07 -15.27 36.97
N ALA A 640 -1.97 -14.71 36.45
CA ALA A 640 -1.07 -15.36 35.50
C ALA A 640 0.38 -15.36 36.00
N HIS A 641 1.23 -16.22 35.45
CA HIS A 641 2.69 -16.19 35.72
C HIS A 641 3.39 -15.05 34.98
N SER A 642 2.85 -14.67 33.84
CA SER A 642 3.29 -13.55 33.02
C SER A 642 2.14 -13.09 32.15
N PHE A 643 2.12 -11.80 31.80
CA PHE A 643 1.18 -11.27 30.83
C PHE A 643 1.80 -10.09 30.08
N VAL A 644 1.21 -9.76 28.93
CA VAL A 644 1.53 -8.56 28.16
C VAL A 644 0.36 -7.60 28.30
N LEU A 645 0.67 -6.37 28.69
CA LEU A 645 -0.26 -5.26 28.73
C LEU A 645 -0.03 -4.42 27.47
N ARG A 646 -1.07 -4.23 26.67
CA ARG A 646 -1.04 -3.33 25.52
C ARG A 646 -1.51 -1.93 25.92
N VAL A 647 -0.72 -0.91 25.61
CA VAL A 647 -0.97 0.47 26.02
C VAL A 647 -0.88 1.43 24.85
N CYS A 648 -1.87 2.31 24.70
CA CYS A 648 -1.79 3.43 23.75
C CYS A 648 -2.45 4.70 24.32
N LEU A 649 -2.12 5.85 23.74
CA LEU A 649 -2.78 7.12 24.01
C LEU A 649 -3.90 7.38 22.99
N LEU A 650 -5.04 7.78 23.54
CA LEU A 650 -6.24 8.16 22.82
C LEU A 650 -6.56 9.62 23.07
N MET A 651 -7.22 10.23 22.10
CA MET A 651 -7.87 11.53 22.24
C MET A 651 -9.37 11.40 22.04
N GLU A 652 -10.12 12.07 22.92
CA GLU A 652 -11.58 12.11 22.86
C GLU A 652 -12.04 13.07 21.75
N CYS A 653 -12.88 12.56 20.86
CA CYS A 653 -13.48 13.28 19.75
C CYS A 653 -14.80 13.90 20.20
N SER A 654 -14.79 15.20 20.52
CA SER A 654 -16.02 15.91 20.86
C SER A 654 -16.86 16.12 19.61
N TYR A 655 -17.91 15.30 19.43
CA TYR A 655 -19.09 15.74 18.69
C TYR A 655 -19.92 16.57 19.68
N GLY A 656 -20.55 17.66 19.27
CA GLY A 656 -21.35 18.51 20.18
C GLY A 656 -22.58 17.82 20.81
N ILE A 657 -22.66 16.50 20.79
CA ILE A 657 -23.75 15.65 21.25
C ILE A 657 -23.12 14.49 22.04
N SER A 658 -23.17 14.57 23.37
CA SER A 658 -22.67 13.51 24.25
C SER A 658 -23.49 12.24 24.07
N THR A 659 -22.87 11.15 23.60
CA THR A 659 -23.51 9.83 23.62
C THR A 659 -23.28 9.18 24.97
N ASN A 660 -23.95 9.70 26.02
CA ASN A 660 -23.93 9.04 27.32
C ASN A 660 -24.57 7.64 27.20
N GLN A 661 -23.75 6.60 27.14
CA GLN A 661 -24.11 5.30 27.70
C GLN A 661 -23.27 5.11 28.95
N GLY A 662 -23.97 5.10 30.08
CA GLY A 662 -23.37 5.21 31.40
C GLY A 662 -22.48 4.04 31.76
N GLY A 663 -21.45 4.37 32.55
CA GLY A 663 -21.06 3.57 33.69
C GLY A 663 -19.99 2.53 33.43
N HIS A 664 -18.78 2.95 33.06
CA HIS A 664 -17.49 2.46 33.59
C HIS A 664 -16.44 3.52 33.21
N GLY A 665 -15.55 3.93 34.12
CA GLY A 665 -14.67 5.10 33.94
C GLY A 665 -13.85 5.04 32.66
N GLY A 666 -14.08 6.00 31.75
CA GLY A 666 -13.45 6.07 30.43
C GLY A 666 -13.95 7.25 29.58
N PRO A 667 -13.48 7.39 28.34
CA PRO A 667 -13.92 8.44 27.42
C PRO A 667 -15.44 8.36 27.19
N SER A 668 -16.10 9.53 27.17
CA SER A 668 -17.56 9.65 27.04
C SER A 668 -18.04 9.67 25.59
N ASP A 669 -17.15 10.09 24.69
CA ASP A 669 -17.39 10.15 23.25
C ASP A 669 -16.49 9.19 22.47
N CYS A 670 -16.63 9.21 21.14
CA CYS A 670 -15.72 8.50 20.24
C CYS A 670 -14.26 8.91 20.48
N VAL A 671 -13.32 8.02 20.19
CA VAL A 671 -11.89 8.28 20.37
C VAL A 671 -11.10 8.09 19.09
N VAL A 672 -9.93 8.72 19.03
CA VAL A 672 -8.89 8.51 18.02
C VAL A 672 -7.57 8.18 18.70
N GLN A 673 -6.82 7.21 18.15
CA GLN A 673 -5.51 6.83 18.66
C GLN A 673 -4.43 7.81 18.18
N LEU A 674 -3.61 8.31 19.11
CA LEU A 674 -2.55 9.30 18.86
C LEU A 674 -1.14 8.71 18.87
N SER A 675 -0.96 7.55 19.48
CA SER A 675 0.34 6.87 19.61
C SER A 675 0.29 5.48 19.03
N ASP A 676 1.46 4.91 18.76
CA ASP A 676 1.58 3.47 18.56
C ASP A 676 1.16 2.71 19.83
N GLU A 677 0.73 1.47 19.64
CA GLU A 677 0.43 0.55 20.73
C GLU A 677 1.73 -0.07 21.24
N LEU A 678 1.93 -0.03 22.55
CA LEU A 678 3.13 -0.53 23.23
C LEU A 678 2.81 -1.76 24.06
N ASP A 679 3.66 -2.77 23.93
CA ASP A 679 3.66 -3.94 24.80
C ASP A 679 4.47 -3.68 26.06
N VAL A 680 3.85 -3.89 27.22
CA VAL A 680 4.48 -3.88 28.53
C VAL A 680 4.49 -5.29 29.09
N TYR A 681 5.67 -5.83 29.36
CA TYR A 681 5.86 -7.21 29.78
C TYR A 681 5.89 -7.32 31.31
N PHE A 682 5.10 -8.22 31.86
CA PHE A 682 5.02 -8.47 33.30
C PHE A 682 5.31 -9.94 33.66
N VAL A 683 5.97 -10.15 34.80
CA VAL A 683 6.22 -11.46 35.41
C VAL A 683 5.82 -11.45 36.89
N SER A 684 5.11 -12.48 37.34
CA SER A 684 4.62 -12.54 38.71
C SER A 684 5.74 -12.87 39.71
N THR A 685 5.68 -12.27 40.90
CA THR A 685 6.64 -12.51 42.00
C THR A 685 6.17 -13.58 43.00
N GLY A 686 5.24 -14.46 42.61
CA GLY A 686 4.81 -15.64 43.38
C GLY A 686 3.92 -16.57 42.55
N GLN A 687 3.98 -17.92 42.64
CA GLN A 687 4.56 -18.82 43.65
C GLN A 687 5.83 -19.55 43.21
N ARG A 688 6.79 -19.67 44.13
CA ARG A 688 7.53 -20.92 44.37
C ARG A 688 6.67 -21.85 45.21
#